data_AF-A0A4V3JFM0-F1
#
_entry.id   AF-A0A4V3JFM0-F1
#
_cell.length_a   1.000
_cell.length_b   1.000
_cell.length_c   1.000
_cell.angle_alpha   90.00
_cell.angle_beta   90.00
_cell.angle_gamma   90.00
#
_symmetry.space_group_name_H-M   'P 1'
#
loop_
_entity.id
_entity.type
_entity.pdbx_description
1 polymer ?
#
loop_
_entity_poly.entity_id
_entity_poly.type
_entity_poly.pdbx_seq_one_letter_code
_entity_poly.pdbx_strand_id
1 'polypeptide(L)'
;MIDLSNSVRPYVLKLLVVLGLVSFSGSPIFSQNKPGEFDSELYAQLVRQSNVQFTNLIKSKTVLADHKGWKKPIDKAFGKLSKNSGNPPFPLVYKIVKEASFNAFAMAGGQFCIHSGALDSLDDIIKQKEADAAQKLDFHRERYIAGVLSHELAHFYNRHVFNSVKKFYALKDEPSGKAFLENSKFSQEQELDADQTGLFLLDKAGYGGDFMLITLQTLNEVEQSYKEALASSKADKTRPELIGSHYFSSHPSPNERLSRLNTDKQELYSFLAKMEKTFDDIQLGRNLDGARSNLEDGLKKFPENTYLSKALAVCMHKIWMATASNEELKLKPVLDMPSFRDTMVFPPDKSKRAVMRIVPGNEAAYNRALKAYREVIVKTDDPYFLSNYAVLLSYSADEKDLDVAVSVANKAFQAEGTVALANNLGVVLFWTDKREEAKELFNRLALSIDQKIRTLANQSGNNPQIAQYLRTIGQSTAQKQQVDPDYIYENFTPILNIALVESYSAVDPKSKGLASYYLTNYDSTSGWAKVLAKIHTIELTAPTPANEVNAFKVGGVGPGDKLEDLLKNWGKPTRIKTDKKSGLEYFEYDNKETAFILDMGTVVQVNVVGDNSPGLGQGITVGSSKPAAEKLLGSKFRKQGEYHDYYEKGKAFVKYNKHGKIDLLVVQ
;
A
#
# COMPACT_ATOMS: atom_id res chain seq x y z
N MET A 1 -63.92 54.05 -2.41
CA MET A 1 -62.89 54.93 -1.82
C MET A 1 -61.56 54.26 -2.09
N ILE A 2 -61.00 54.28 -3.31
CA ILE A 2 -60.44 55.39 -4.11
C ILE A 2 -59.21 56.02 -3.43
N ASP A 3 -58.08 55.91 -4.16
CA ASP A 3 -56.94 56.85 -4.28
C ASP A 3 -55.80 56.89 -3.26
N LEU A 4 -54.55 57.24 -3.59
CA LEU A 4 -53.80 57.62 -4.82
C LEU A 4 -52.30 57.49 -4.45
N SER A 5 -51.44 56.89 -5.27
CA SER A 5 -50.44 57.56 -6.14
C SER A 5 -49.88 58.92 -5.67
N ASN A 6 -48.55 59.09 -5.75
CA ASN A 6 -47.89 60.01 -6.69
C ASN A 6 -46.41 60.28 -6.33
N SER A 7 -45.58 60.02 -7.34
CA SER A 7 -44.54 60.90 -7.91
C SER A 7 -44.32 62.29 -7.29
N VAL A 8 -43.05 62.73 -7.29
CA VAL A 8 -42.51 63.98 -7.91
C VAL A 8 -41.17 64.37 -7.23
N ARG A 9 -40.05 64.26 -7.98
CA ARG A 9 -38.80 65.06 -7.83
C ARG A 9 -39.13 66.53 -8.21
N PRO A 10 -38.37 67.62 -7.86
CA PRO A 10 -36.90 67.68 -7.73
C PRO A 10 -36.35 68.72 -6.71
N TYR A 11 -35.05 68.68 -6.39
CA TYR A 11 -34.25 69.90 -6.27
C TYR A 11 -32.84 69.62 -6.78
N VAL A 12 -32.49 70.38 -7.82
CA VAL A 12 -31.18 70.47 -8.45
C VAL A 12 -30.52 71.76 -7.97
N LEU A 13 -29.19 71.74 -7.95
CA LEU A 13 -28.24 72.86 -7.89
C LEU A 13 -27.87 73.40 -6.49
N LYS A 14 -26.65 73.10 -6.02
CA LYS A 14 -25.46 73.83 -6.48
C LYS A 14 -24.16 73.10 -6.11
N LEU A 15 -23.36 72.94 -7.16
CA LEU A 15 -21.98 72.53 -7.21
C LEU A 15 -21.10 73.63 -6.58
N LEU A 16 -20.22 73.26 -5.65
CA LEU A 16 -19.04 74.05 -5.32
C LEU A 16 -17.86 73.08 -5.28
N VAL A 17 -17.08 73.16 -6.35
CA VAL A 17 -15.80 72.47 -6.52
C VAL A 17 -14.76 73.23 -5.72
N VAL A 18 -14.14 72.57 -4.73
CA VAL A 18 -12.81 72.95 -4.22
C VAL A 18 -11.97 71.68 -4.18
N LEU A 19 -10.84 71.75 -4.90
CA LEU A 19 -9.81 70.73 -4.98
C LEU A 19 -9.29 70.34 -3.60
N GLY A 20 -9.26 69.03 -3.33
CA GLY A 20 -8.46 68.42 -2.28
C GLY A 20 -7.83 67.14 -2.82
N LEU A 21 -6.52 67.17 -3.01
CA LEU A 21 -5.68 66.04 -3.40
C LEU A 21 -5.97 64.81 -2.54
N VAL A 22 -6.46 63.73 -3.15
CA VAL A 22 -6.43 62.39 -2.53
C VAL A 22 -5.48 61.53 -3.37
N SER A 23 -4.38 61.19 -2.74
CA SER A 23 -3.31 60.33 -3.23
C SER A 23 -3.87 58.99 -3.72
N PHE A 24 -3.61 58.67 -4.98
CA PHE A 24 -3.75 57.32 -5.50
C PHE A 24 -2.69 56.42 -4.84
N SER A 25 -3.06 55.74 -3.76
CA SER A 25 -2.38 54.51 -3.35
C SER A 25 -3.03 53.35 -4.10
N GLY A 26 -2.52 53.06 -5.30
CA GLY A 26 -2.87 51.86 -6.04
C GLY A 26 -2.52 50.63 -5.21
N SER A 27 -3.52 50.00 -4.62
CA SER A 27 -3.38 48.64 -4.11
C SER A 27 -3.34 47.70 -5.32
N PRO A 28 -2.39 46.75 -5.38
CA PRO A 28 -2.35 45.79 -6.48
C PRO A 28 -3.65 44.98 -6.48
N ILE A 29 -4.27 44.88 -7.65
CA ILE A 29 -5.41 44.00 -7.90
C ILE A 29 -4.94 42.57 -7.61
N PHE A 30 -5.25 42.06 -6.41
CA PHE A 30 -5.15 40.64 -6.12
C PHE A 30 -6.21 39.93 -6.98
N SER A 31 -5.75 39.19 -7.99
CA SER A 31 -6.59 38.25 -8.72
C SER A 31 -7.12 37.20 -7.73
N GLN A 32 -8.37 37.33 -7.31
CA GLN A 32 -9.08 36.22 -6.68
C GLN A 32 -9.33 35.16 -7.76
N ASN A 33 -8.53 34.10 -7.77
CA ASN A 33 -8.79 32.95 -8.63
C ASN A 33 -10.14 32.33 -8.25
N LYS A 34 -10.93 31.94 -9.26
CA LYS A 34 -12.23 31.28 -9.05
C LYS A 34 -11.99 29.87 -8.47
N PRO A 35 -12.80 29.41 -7.50
CA PRO A 35 -12.67 28.08 -6.86
C PRO A 35 -12.51 26.90 -7.84
N GLY A 36 -13.07 27.01 -9.07
CA GLY A 36 -12.95 25.98 -10.10
C GLY A 36 -11.55 25.80 -10.71
N GLU A 37 -10.65 26.79 -10.61
CA GLU A 37 -9.28 26.64 -11.14
C GLU A 37 -8.38 25.80 -10.23
N PHE A 38 -8.56 25.91 -8.92
CA PHE A 38 -7.82 25.09 -7.94
C PHE A 38 -8.22 23.63 -8.02
N ASP A 39 -9.52 23.32 -7.96
CA ASP A 39 -10.01 21.93 -8.03
C ASP A 39 -9.59 21.27 -9.36
N SER A 40 -9.64 22.01 -10.46
CA SER A 40 -9.21 21.52 -11.77
C SER A 40 -7.71 21.23 -11.82
N GLU A 41 -6.86 22.13 -11.31
CA GLU A 41 -5.41 21.91 -11.32
C GLU A 41 -4.98 20.85 -10.30
N LEU A 42 -5.60 20.81 -9.13
CA LEU A 42 -5.34 19.76 -8.13
C LEU A 42 -5.70 18.38 -8.69
N TYR A 43 -6.85 18.25 -9.35
CA TYR A 43 -7.22 17.02 -10.03
C TYR A 43 -6.21 16.67 -11.14
N ALA A 44 -5.82 17.64 -11.97
CA ALA A 44 -4.82 17.43 -13.03
C ALA A 44 -3.46 17.00 -12.46
N GLN A 45 -3.00 17.60 -11.37
CA GLN A 45 -1.79 17.21 -10.66
C GLN A 45 -1.90 15.79 -10.10
N LEU A 46 -3.01 15.43 -9.46
CA LEU A 46 -3.23 14.07 -8.96
C LEU A 46 -3.19 13.05 -10.10
N VAL A 47 -3.76 13.37 -11.27
CA VAL A 47 -3.67 12.50 -12.45
C VAL A 47 -2.22 12.35 -12.92
N ARG A 48 -1.43 13.45 -13.00
CA ARG A 48 -0.02 13.40 -13.39
C ARG A 48 0.82 12.59 -12.40
N GLN A 49 0.64 12.81 -11.10
CA GLN A 49 1.33 12.08 -10.05
C GLN A 49 0.92 10.62 -10.00
N SER A 50 -0.38 10.33 -10.18
CA SER A 50 -0.90 8.97 -10.31
C SER A 50 -0.23 8.22 -11.47
N ASN A 51 0.04 8.87 -12.61
CA ASN A 51 0.78 8.26 -13.70
C ASN A 51 2.22 7.89 -13.31
N VAL A 52 2.90 8.74 -12.53
CA VAL A 52 4.27 8.46 -12.06
C VAL A 52 4.27 7.38 -10.98
N GLN A 53 3.38 7.48 -10.00
CA GLN A 53 3.21 6.48 -8.95
C GLN A 53 2.84 5.13 -9.54
N PHE A 54 1.94 5.09 -10.51
CA PHE A 54 1.63 3.88 -11.25
C PHE A 54 2.88 3.35 -11.96
N THR A 55 3.60 4.20 -12.70
CA THR A 55 4.84 3.78 -13.37
C THR A 55 5.86 3.20 -12.39
N ASN A 56 6.01 3.80 -11.21
CA ASN A 56 6.92 3.35 -10.16
C ASN A 56 6.43 2.06 -9.48
N LEU A 57 5.14 1.97 -9.18
CA LEU A 57 4.49 0.76 -8.68
C LEU A 57 4.73 -0.41 -9.63
N ILE A 58 4.44 -0.21 -10.91
CA ILE A 58 4.63 -1.20 -11.98
C ILE A 58 6.10 -1.57 -12.18
N LYS A 59 7.04 -0.63 -11.98
CA LYS A 59 8.49 -0.97 -11.95
C LYS A 59 8.89 -1.78 -10.73
N SER A 60 8.25 -1.55 -9.59
CA SER A 60 8.54 -2.22 -8.30
C SER A 60 7.83 -3.56 -8.12
N LYS A 61 6.90 -3.89 -9.02
CA LYS A 61 6.10 -5.11 -8.98
C LYS A 61 6.39 -5.96 -10.20
N THR A 62 6.29 -7.28 -10.05
CA THR A 62 6.29 -8.16 -11.21
C THR A 62 4.96 -8.01 -11.95
N VAL A 63 5.01 -7.37 -13.11
CA VAL A 63 3.86 -7.18 -13.98
C VAL A 63 3.72 -8.34 -14.94
N LEU A 64 2.53 -8.92 -14.95
CA LEU A 64 2.16 -10.02 -15.81
C LEU A 64 1.51 -9.46 -17.08
N ALA A 65 2.01 -9.88 -18.24
CA ALA A 65 1.36 -9.58 -19.51
C ALA A 65 -0.03 -10.26 -19.60
N ASP A 66 -0.13 -11.42 -18.98
CA ASP A 66 -1.35 -12.19 -18.75
C ASP A 66 -1.13 -13.06 -17.50
N HIS A 67 -2.23 -13.45 -16.84
CA HIS A 67 -2.24 -14.39 -15.74
C HIS A 67 -3.24 -15.50 -16.04
N LYS A 68 -2.77 -16.71 -16.37
CA LYS A 68 -3.61 -17.89 -16.60
C LYS A 68 -4.73 -17.69 -17.66
N GLY A 69 -4.56 -16.81 -18.64
CA GLY A 69 -5.58 -16.52 -19.68
C GLY A 69 -6.57 -15.42 -19.30
N TRP A 70 -6.38 -14.71 -18.18
CA TRP A 70 -7.28 -13.66 -17.72
C TRP A 70 -7.23 -12.36 -18.53
N LYS A 71 -6.16 -12.11 -19.28
CA LYS A 71 -5.99 -10.88 -20.06
C LYS A 71 -7.15 -10.66 -21.03
N LYS A 72 -7.55 -11.69 -21.78
CA LYS A 72 -8.64 -11.58 -22.75
C LYS A 72 -10.00 -11.30 -22.07
N PRO A 73 -10.41 -12.05 -21.02
CA PRO A 73 -11.55 -11.70 -20.19
C PRO A 73 -11.52 -10.27 -19.63
N ILE A 74 -10.37 -9.83 -19.10
CA ILE A 74 -10.19 -8.49 -18.55
C ILE A 74 -10.32 -7.42 -19.63
N ASP A 75 -9.64 -7.57 -20.77
CA ASP A 75 -9.72 -6.65 -21.92
C ASP A 75 -11.16 -6.48 -22.37
N LYS A 76 -11.90 -7.60 -22.44
CA LYS A 76 -13.30 -7.61 -22.86
C LYS A 76 -14.21 -6.96 -21.82
N ALA A 77 -14.02 -7.26 -20.54
CA ALA A 77 -14.74 -6.64 -19.44
C ALA A 77 -14.55 -5.12 -19.42
N PHE A 78 -13.29 -4.66 -19.41
CA PHE A 78 -12.98 -3.24 -19.49
C PHE A 78 -13.54 -2.57 -20.74
N GLY A 79 -13.38 -3.20 -21.91
CA GLY A 79 -13.89 -2.66 -23.16
C GLY A 79 -15.40 -2.47 -23.14
N LYS A 80 -16.16 -3.42 -22.57
CA LYS A 80 -17.61 -3.28 -22.42
C LYS A 80 -18.00 -2.27 -21.35
N LEU A 81 -17.39 -2.32 -20.17
CA LEU A 81 -17.72 -1.41 -19.06
C LEU A 81 -17.43 0.05 -19.45
N SER A 82 -16.25 0.32 -20.02
CA SER A 82 -15.85 1.66 -20.46
C SER A 82 -16.77 2.18 -21.57
N LYS A 83 -17.04 1.37 -22.61
CA LYS A 83 -17.90 1.77 -23.74
C LYS A 83 -19.34 2.09 -23.31
N ASN A 84 -19.86 1.41 -22.28
CA ASN A 84 -21.23 1.58 -21.81
C ASN A 84 -21.34 2.46 -20.56
N SER A 85 -20.26 3.12 -20.14
CA SER A 85 -20.23 3.95 -18.93
C SER A 85 -20.94 5.31 -19.07
N GLY A 86 -21.19 5.77 -20.30
CA GLY A 86 -21.70 7.12 -20.57
C GLY A 86 -20.67 8.25 -20.37
N ASN A 87 -19.45 7.92 -19.99
CA ASN A 87 -18.35 8.87 -19.78
C ASN A 87 -17.47 8.99 -21.04
N PRO A 88 -16.74 10.11 -21.22
CA PRO A 88 -15.75 10.24 -22.28
C PRO A 88 -14.73 9.09 -22.24
N PRO A 89 -14.24 8.63 -23.40
CA PRO A 89 -13.16 7.65 -23.46
C PRO A 89 -11.95 8.17 -22.65
N PHE A 90 -11.43 7.33 -21.77
CA PHE A 90 -10.22 7.59 -21.01
C PHE A 90 -9.18 6.52 -21.33
N PRO A 91 -7.87 6.81 -21.23
CA PRO A 91 -6.84 5.84 -21.50
C PRO A 91 -6.87 4.77 -20.41
N LEU A 92 -7.54 3.66 -20.71
CA LEU A 92 -7.64 2.55 -19.78
C LEU A 92 -6.33 1.79 -19.77
N VAL A 93 -5.55 2.02 -18.72
CA VAL A 93 -4.25 1.37 -18.51
C VAL A 93 -4.39 0.48 -17.30
N TYR A 94 -4.48 -0.83 -17.50
CA TYR A 94 -4.40 -1.77 -16.39
C TYR A 94 -3.11 -2.58 -16.46
N LYS A 95 -2.65 -3.04 -15.31
CA LYS A 95 -1.59 -4.03 -15.17
C LYS A 95 -2.02 -5.10 -14.18
N ILE A 96 -1.69 -6.34 -14.50
CA ILE A 96 -1.81 -7.45 -13.57
C ILE A 96 -0.48 -7.53 -12.83
N VAL A 97 -0.52 -7.49 -11.50
CA VAL A 97 0.68 -7.62 -10.65
C VAL A 97 0.67 -8.97 -9.96
N LYS A 98 1.84 -9.60 -9.88
CA LYS A 98 2.03 -10.86 -9.16
C LYS A 98 2.00 -10.58 -7.65
N GLU A 99 0.82 -10.69 -7.08
CA GLU A 99 0.52 -10.52 -5.66
C GLU A 99 -0.49 -11.59 -5.25
N ALA A 100 -0.24 -12.29 -4.13
CA ALA A 100 -1.07 -13.42 -3.72
C ALA A 100 -2.37 -13.01 -3.00
N SER A 101 -2.44 -11.77 -2.50
CA SER A 101 -3.62 -11.25 -1.82
C SER A 101 -4.76 -10.97 -2.80
N PHE A 102 -6.00 -11.09 -2.32
CA PHE A 102 -7.18 -10.63 -3.05
C PHE A 102 -7.20 -9.10 -3.04
N ASN A 103 -6.86 -8.45 -4.15
CA ASN A 103 -7.03 -7.01 -4.29
C ASN A 103 -7.14 -6.60 -5.78
N ALA A 104 -7.90 -5.54 -6.02
CA ALA A 104 -7.84 -4.74 -7.23
C ALA A 104 -8.04 -3.29 -6.81
N PHE A 105 -7.44 -2.34 -7.51
CA PHE A 105 -7.68 -0.93 -7.23
C PHE A 105 -7.52 -0.05 -8.47
N ALA A 106 -8.29 1.03 -8.50
CA ALA A 106 -8.13 2.13 -9.44
C ALA A 106 -7.33 3.29 -8.81
N MET A 107 -6.44 3.90 -9.60
CA MET A 107 -5.74 5.13 -9.23
C MET A 107 -6.40 6.36 -9.86
N ALA A 108 -6.08 7.55 -9.35
CA ALA A 108 -6.73 8.80 -9.75
C ALA A 108 -6.62 9.11 -11.26
N GLY A 109 -5.57 8.62 -11.93
CA GLY A 109 -5.38 8.80 -13.37
C GLY A 109 -6.08 7.76 -14.25
N GLY A 110 -6.95 6.91 -13.69
CA GLY A 110 -7.65 5.86 -14.43
C GLY A 110 -6.77 4.64 -14.73
N GLN A 111 -5.66 4.49 -14.00
CA GLN A 111 -4.83 3.29 -14.05
C GLN A 111 -5.34 2.24 -13.07
N PHE A 112 -5.31 0.98 -13.49
CA PHE A 112 -5.80 -0.13 -12.68
C PHE A 112 -4.67 -1.10 -12.35
N CYS A 113 -4.69 -1.58 -11.13
CA CYS A 113 -3.80 -2.64 -10.67
C CYS A 113 -4.65 -3.81 -10.19
N ILE A 114 -4.44 -4.98 -10.78
CA ILE A 114 -5.18 -6.20 -10.45
C ILE A 114 -4.18 -7.22 -9.89
N HIS A 115 -4.39 -7.68 -8.66
CA HIS A 115 -3.53 -8.69 -8.08
C HIS A 115 -3.83 -10.07 -8.69
N SER A 116 -2.80 -10.85 -8.97
CA SER A 116 -2.96 -12.24 -9.41
C SER A 116 -3.78 -13.09 -8.42
N GLY A 117 -3.72 -12.77 -7.13
CA GLY A 117 -4.46 -13.42 -6.05
C GLY A 117 -5.97 -13.20 -6.14
N ALA A 118 -6.39 -12.01 -6.60
CA ALA A 118 -7.80 -11.76 -6.90
C ALA A 118 -8.28 -12.67 -8.05
N LEU A 119 -7.50 -12.73 -9.14
CA LEU A 119 -7.81 -13.58 -10.29
C LEU A 119 -7.81 -15.08 -9.94
N ASP A 120 -6.91 -15.48 -9.06
CA ASP A 120 -6.82 -16.85 -8.55
C ASP A 120 -8.02 -17.23 -7.70
N SER A 121 -8.42 -16.35 -6.79
CA SER A 121 -9.62 -16.54 -5.97
C SER A 121 -10.87 -16.62 -6.85
N LEU A 122 -10.99 -15.74 -7.86
CA LEU A 122 -12.10 -15.78 -8.81
C LEU A 122 -12.10 -17.08 -9.63
N ASP A 123 -10.95 -17.56 -10.09
CA ASP A 123 -10.84 -18.85 -10.79
C ASP A 123 -11.31 -20.02 -9.92
N ASP A 124 -10.93 -20.04 -8.64
CA ASP A 124 -11.29 -21.11 -7.73
C ASP A 124 -12.78 -21.09 -7.39
N ILE A 125 -13.36 -19.90 -7.24
CA ILE A 125 -14.80 -19.71 -7.05
C ILE A 125 -15.58 -20.11 -8.30
N ILE A 126 -15.14 -19.70 -9.49
CA ILE A 126 -15.78 -20.09 -10.76
C ILE A 126 -15.80 -21.61 -10.90
N LYS A 127 -14.67 -22.29 -10.63
CA LYS A 127 -14.62 -23.77 -10.69
C LYS A 127 -15.55 -24.45 -9.69
N GLN A 128 -15.77 -23.84 -8.53
CA GLN A 128 -16.64 -24.40 -7.50
C GLN A 128 -18.13 -24.15 -7.79
N LYS A 129 -18.48 -22.99 -8.36
CA LYS A 129 -19.87 -22.54 -8.51
C LYS A 129 -20.45 -22.82 -9.90
N GLU A 130 -19.65 -22.80 -10.95
CA GLU A 130 -20.14 -22.91 -12.33
C GLU A 130 -19.97 -24.34 -12.85
N ALA A 131 -21.08 -25.03 -13.09
CA ALA A 131 -21.08 -26.43 -13.52
C ALA A 131 -20.39 -26.65 -14.89
N ASP A 132 -20.37 -25.63 -15.76
CA ASP A 132 -19.72 -25.65 -17.07
C ASP A 132 -18.44 -24.80 -17.12
N ALA A 133 -17.83 -24.51 -15.95
CA ALA A 133 -16.59 -23.73 -15.83
C ALA A 133 -15.49 -24.24 -16.77
N ALA A 134 -15.33 -25.55 -16.90
CA ALA A 134 -14.28 -26.17 -17.71
C ALA A 134 -14.43 -25.86 -19.21
N GLN A 135 -15.66 -25.77 -19.71
CA GLN A 135 -15.97 -25.52 -21.12
C GLN A 135 -16.11 -24.03 -21.44
N LYS A 136 -16.49 -23.21 -20.45
CA LYS A 136 -16.81 -21.78 -20.63
C LYS A 136 -16.02 -20.85 -19.70
N LEU A 137 -14.80 -21.22 -19.35
CA LEU A 137 -13.99 -20.47 -18.39
C LEU A 137 -13.85 -18.98 -18.74
N ASP A 138 -13.50 -18.66 -19.99
CA ASP A 138 -13.38 -17.26 -20.46
C ASP A 138 -14.68 -16.45 -20.29
N PHE A 139 -15.83 -17.10 -20.50
CA PHE A 139 -17.15 -16.47 -20.38
C PHE A 139 -17.49 -16.12 -18.92
N HIS A 140 -17.14 -17.00 -17.99
CA HIS A 140 -17.35 -16.81 -16.56
C HIS A 140 -16.35 -15.84 -15.97
N ARG A 141 -15.07 -16.00 -16.32
CA ARG A 141 -14.00 -15.05 -15.96
C ARG A 141 -14.38 -13.62 -16.31
N GLU A 142 -14.81 -13.37 -17.55
CA GLU A 142 -15.22 -12.04 -18.01
C GLU A 142 -16.28 -11.42 -17.08
N ARG A 143 -17.26 -12.20 -16.63
CA ARG A 143 -18.36 -11.72 -15.78
C ARG A 143 -17.95 -11.48 -14.33
N TYR A 144 -17.20 -12.42 -13.74
CA TYR A 144 -16.75 -12.32 -12.36
C TYR A 144 -15.75 -11.15 -12.19
N ILE A 145 -14.82 -10.97 -13.13
CA ILE A 145 -13.92 -9.81 -13.06
C ILE A 145 -14.63 -8.52 -13.43
N ALA A 146 -15.67 -8.55 -14.28
CA ALA A 146 -16.45 -7.35 -14.57
C ALA A 146 -17.08 -6.76 -13.29
N GLY A 147 -17.49 -7.60 -12.33
CA GLY A 147 -18.04 -7.12 -11.06
C GLY A 147 -17.01 -6.40 -10.19
N VAL A 148 -15.79 -6.94 -10.09
CA VAL A 148 -14.68 -6.24 -9.40
C VAL A 148 -14.33 -4.95 -10.14
N LEU A 149 -14.18 -5.01 -11.47
CA LEU A 149 -13.77 -3.86 -12.28
C LEU A 149 -14.82 -2.76 -12.31
N SER A 150 -16.12 -3.08 -12.26
CA SER A 150 -17.17 -2.06 -12.25
C SER A 150 -17.17 -1.28 -10.94
N HIS A 151 -16.91 -1.93 -9.81
CA HIS A 151 -16.72 -1.28 -8.51
C HIS A 151 -15.49 -0.35 -8.54
N GLU A 152 -14.33 -0.83 -9.01
CA GLU A 152 -13.12 -0.01 -9.11
C GLU A 152 -13.27 1.16 -10.10
N LEU A 153 -13.99 0.95 -11.21
CA LEU A 153 -14.35 2.01 -12.15
C LEU A 153 -15.25 3.06 -11.50
N ALA A 154 -16.16 2.64 -10.61
CA ALA A 154 -16.98 3.58 -9.89
C ALA A 154 -16.16 4.50 -8.97
N HIS A 155 -15.16 3.96 -8.26
CA HIS A 155 -14.23 4.80 -7.48
C HIS A 155 -13.53 5.87 -8.34
N PHE A 156 -13.16 5.50 -9.56
CA PHE A 156 -12.59 6.44 -10.53
C PHE A 156 -13.60 7.49 -11.01
N TYR A 157 -14.77 7.06 -11.50
CA TYR A 157 -15.78 7.97 -12.05
C TYR A 157 -16.35 8.93 -11.00
N ASN A 158 -16.55 8.45 -9.77
CA ASN A 158 -17.07 9.25 -8.67
C ASN A 158 -15.97 10.08 -7.99
N ARG A 159 -14.72 10.00 -8.51
CA ARG A 159 -13.55 10.77 -8.08
C ARG A 159 -13.26 10.61 -6.58
N HIS A 160 -13.45 9.41 -6.03
CA HIS A 160 -13.30 9.17 -4.59
C HIS A 160 -11.89 9.49 -4.07
N VAL A 161 -10.84 9.24 -4.86
CA VAL A 161 -9.47 9.63 -4.50
C VAL A 161 -9.32 11.15 -4.40
N PHE A 162 -9.84 11.90 -5.38
CA PHE A 162 -9.81 13.36 -5.37
C PHE A 162 -10.59 13.94 -4.18
N ASN A 163 -11.79 13.43 -3.91
CA ASN A 163 -12.62 13.90 -2.79
C ASN A 163 -11.93 13.64 -1.44
N SER A 164 -11.24 12.51 -1.31
CA SER A 164 -10.47 12.17 -0.11
C SER A 164 -9.28 13.13 0.05
N VAL A 165 -8.49 13.32 -1.00
CA VAL A 165 -7.35 14.24 -0.99
C VAL A 165 -7.81 15.68 -0.72
N LYS A 166 -8.91 16.13 -1.31
CA LYS A 166 -9.49 17.47 -1.06
C LYS A 166 -9.87 17.64 0.41
N LYS A 167 -10.48 16.62 1.03
CA LYS A 167 -10.80 16.62 2.46
C LYS A 167 -9.55 16.68 3.34
N PHE A 168 -8.46 15.98 2.96
CA PHE A 168 -7.16 16.12 3.62
C PHE A 168 -6.64 17.56 3.59
N TYR A 169 -6.65 18.21 2.42
CA TYR A 169 -6.16 19.59 2.29
C TYR A 169 -6.94 20.59 3.14
N ALA A 170 -8.24 20.36 3.31
CA ALA A 170 -9.11 21.15 4.18
C ALA A 170 -8.83 20.94 5.69
N LEU A 171 -8.15 19.84 6.07
CA LEU A 171 -7.91 19.44 7.46
C LEU A 171 -6.43 19.48 7.89
N LYS A 172 -5.48 19.83 7.01
CA LYS A 172 -4.03 19.70 7.26
C LYS A 172 -3.49 20.56 8.41
N ASP A 173 -4.20 21.62 8.77
CA ASP A 173 -3.84 22.51 9.89
C ASP A 173 -4.33 21.98 11.26
N GLU A 174 -5.03 20.84 11.26
CA GLU A 174 -5.49 20.11 12.44
C GLU A 174 -4.67 18.83 12.64
N PRO A 175 -4.45 18.34 13.88
CA PRO A 175 -3.81 17.06 14.16
C PRO A 175 -4.45 15.86 13.41
N SER A 176 -5.70 16.02 12.99
CA SER A 176 -6.49 15.05 12.22
C SER A 176 -6.07 14.91 10.76
N GLY A 177 -5.40 15.90 10.17
CA GLY A 177 -4.91 15.84 8.79
C GLY A 177 -3.88 14.73 8.59
N LYS A 178 -2.90 14.61 9.49
CA LYS A 178 -1.85 13.58 9.40
C LYS A 178 -2.40 12.15 9.54
N ALA A 179 -3.37 11.96 10.43
CA ALA A 179 -4.09 10.68 10.59
C ALA A 179 -4.96 10.31 9.38
N PHE A 180 -5.37 11.28 8.56
CA PHE A 180 -6.21 11.07 7.38
C PHE A 180 -5.45 10.45 6.20
N LEU A 181 -4.19 10.84 5.96
CA LEU A 181 -3.33 10.23 4.92
C LEU A 181 -2.93 8.80 5.28
N GLU A 182 -2.64 8.55 6.56
CA GLU A 182 -2.26 7.22 7.08
C GLU A 182 -3.46 6.23 7.11
N ASN A 183 -4.69 6.75 7.18
CA ASN A 183 -5.93 5.98 7.19
C ASN A 183 -6.83 6.23 5.97
N SER A 184 -6.28 6.63 4.81
CA SER A 184 -7.05 6.88 3.58
C SER A 184 -7.61 5.57 3.02
N LYS A 185 -8.65 5.08 3.68
CA LYS A 185 -9.63 4.08 3.26
C LYS A 185 -10.83 4.85 2.71
N PHE A 186 -11.53 4.26 1.75
CA PHE A 186 -12.78 4.87 1.34
C PHE A 186 -13.78 4.80 2.49
N SER A 187 -14.51 5.89 2.70
CA SER A 187 -15.59 5.92 3.68
C SER A 187 -16.68 4.93 3.28
N GLN A 188 -17.47 4.48 4.26
CA GLN A 188 -18.60 3.59 4.02
C GLN A 188 -19.55 4.12 2.94
N GLU A 189 -19.77 5.44 2.89
CA GLU A 189 -20.62 6.08 1.88
C GLU A 189 -20.01 5.96 0.48
N GLN A 190 -18.69 6.16 0.33
CA GLN A 190 -18.00 6.01 -0.96
C GLN A 190 -18.04 4.58 -1.47
N GLU A 191 -18.01 3.60 -0.58
CA GLU A 191 -18.06 2.17 -0.90
C GLU A 191 -19.45 1.75 -1.39
N LEU A 192 -20.50 2.24 -0.72
CA LEU A 192 -21.87 2.04 -1.15
C LEU A 192 -22.17 2.76 -2.47
N ASP A 193 -21.66 3.98 -2.64
CA ASP A 193 -21.77 4.73 -3.90
C ASP A 193 -21.06 3.99 -5.05
N ALA A 194 -19.89 3.41 -4.76
CA ALA A 194 -19.15 2.58 -5.71
C ALA A 194 -19.90 1.29 -6.08
N ASP A 195 -20.52 0.61 -5.12
CA ASP A 195 -21.35 -0.58 -5.36
C ASP A 195 -22.57 -0.27 -6.23
N GLN A 196 -23.27 0.83 -5.94
CA GLN A 196 -24.44 1.26 -6.72
C GLN A 196 -24.05 1.61 -8.15
N THR A 197 -23.02 2.45 -8.31
CA THR A 197 -22.50 2.84 -9.62
C THR A 197 -21.98 1.62 -10.38
N GLY A 198 -21.26 0.72 -9.72
CA GLY A 198 -20.75 -0.52 -10.31
C GLY A 198 -21.86 -1.47 -10.77
N LEU A 199 -22.97 -1.56 -10.03
CA LEU A 199 -24.16 -2.30 -10.43
C LEU A 199 -24.77 -1.71 -11.70
N PHE A 200 -24.95 -0.39 -11.77
CA PHE A 200 -25.45 0.27 -12.97
C PHE A 200 -24.53 0.05 -14.18
N LEU A 201 -23.20 0.12 -13.98
CA LEU A 201 -22.22 -0.14 -15.04
C LEU A 201 -22.32 -1.58 -15.58
N LEU A 202 -22.50 -2.57 -14.70
CA LEU A 202 -22.68 -3.98 -15.11
C LEU A 202 -23.95 -4.19 -15.92
N ASP A 203 -25.06 -3.60 -15.46
CA ASP A 203 -26.35 -3.70 -16.15
C ASP A 203 -26.27 -3.08 -17.55
N LYS A 204 -25.73 -1.85 -17.65
CA LYS A 204 -25.52 -1.16 -18.92
C LYS A 204 -24.55 -1.89 -19.85
N ALA A 205 -23.54 -2.58 -19.31
CA ALA A 205 -22.61 -3.39 -20.10
C ALA A 205 -23.20 -4.75 -20.55
N GLY A 206 -24.43 -5.08 -20.15
CA GLY A 206 -25.12 -6.32 -20.51
C GLY A 206 -24.60 -7.55 -19.75
N TYR A 207 -23.94 -7.35 -18.61
CA TYR A 207 -23.55 -8.45 -17.71
C TYR A 207 -24.70 -8.83 -16.77
N GLY A 208 -25.52 -7.84 -16.39
CA GLY A 208 -26.58 -7.97 -15.38
C GLY A 208 -26.07 -7.58 -13.99
N GLY A 209 -26.93 -6.90 -13.22
CA GLY A 209 -26.59 -6.40 -11.88
C GLY A 209 -26.25 -7.50 -10.86
N ASP A 210 -26.71 -8.73 -11.08
CA ASP A 210 -26.46 -9.88 -10.20
C ASP A 210 -24.97 -10.23 -10.04
N PHE A 211 -24.12 -9.86 -11.00
CA PHE A 211 -22.68 -10.06 -10.86
C PHE A 211 -22.03 -9.16 -9.81
N MET A 212 -22.67 -8.04 -9.43
CA MET A 212 -22.25 -7.28 -8.25
C MET A 212 -22.53 -8.08 -6.98
N LEU A 213 -23.71 -8.68 -6.89
CA LEU A 213 -24.10 -9.53 -5.76
C LEU A 213 -23.14 -10.74 -5.62
N ILE A 214 -22.85 -11.42 -6.73
CA ILE A 214 -21.89 -12.53 -6.77
C ILE A 214 -20.49 -12.06 -6.33
N THR A 215 -20.07 -10.87 -6.72
CA THR A 215 -18.78 -10.28 -6.34
C THR A 215 -18.72 -10.04 -4.83
N LEU A 216 -19.75 -9.44 -4.23
CA LEU A 216 -19.79 -9.20 -2.79
C LEU A 216 -19.88 -10.50 -1.97
N GLN A 217 -20.61 -11.51 -2.46
CA GLN A 217 -20.64 -12.83 -1.82
C GLN A 217 -19.28 -13.53 -1.89
N THR A 218 -18.61 -13.44 -3.03
CA THR A 218 -17.23 -13.92 -3.24
C THR A 218 -16.27 -13.25 -2.27
N LEU A 219 -16.39 -11.93 -2.09
CA LEU A 219 -15.61 -11.17 -1.13
C LEU A 219 -15.86 -11.65 0.31
N ASN A 220 -17.12 -11.89 0.70
CA ASN A 220 -17.45 -12.44 2.02
C ASN A 220 -16.79 -13.81 2.24
N GLU A 221 -16.93 -14.72 1.28
CA GLU A 221 -16.36 -16.07 1.37
C GLU A 221 -14.84 -16.04 1.56
N VAL A 222 -14.17 -15.17 0.80
CA VAL A 222 -12.73 -14.94 0.92
C VAL A 222 -12.40 -14.39 2.32
N GLU A 223 -13.12 -13.39 2.83
CA GLU A 223 -12.89 -12.84 4.17
C GLU A 223 -13.08 -13.88 5.29
N GLN A 224 -14.19 -14.64 5.24
CA GLN A 224 -14.49 -15.66 6.24
C GLN A 224 -13.43 -16.76 6.25
N SER A 225 -12.93 -17.17 5.07
CA SER A 225 -11.83 -18.14 4.98
C SER A 225 -10.55 -17.66 5.68
N TYR A 226 -10.22 -16.37 5.58
CA TYR A 226 -9.09 -15.77 6.32
C TYR A 226 -9.33 -15.79 7.83
N LYS A 227 -10.52 -15.37 8.28
CA LYS A 227 -10.87 -15.37 9.71
C LYS A 227 -10.83 -16.79 10.29
N GLU A 228 -11.29 -17.78 9.53
CA GLU A 228 -11.27 -19.19 9.92
C GLU A 228 -9.87 -19.78 9.99
N ALA A 229 -9.00 -19.46 9.03
CA ALA A 229 -7.60 -19.86 9.04
C ALA A 229 -6.87 -19.27 10.25
N LEU A 230 -7.08 -17.98 10.56
CA LEU A 230 -6.52 -17.31 11.72
C LEU A 230 -6.95 -18.01 13.02
N ALA A 231 -8.25 -18.28 13.17
CA ALA A 231 -8.79 -18.92 14.36
C ALA A 231 -8.38 -20.40 14.53
N SER A 232 -8.07 -21.10 13.43
CA SER A 232 -7.59 -22.48 13.44
C SER A 232 -6.08 -22.58 13.72
N SER A 233 -5.34 -21.49 13.49
CA SER A 233 -3.93 -21.41 13.83
C SER A 233 -3.77 -21.26 15.35
N LYS A 234 -3.08 -22.19 16.01
CA LYS A 234 -2.66 -22.06 17.43
C LYS A 234 -1.52 -21.04 17.62
N ALA A 235 -1.22 -20.24 16.61
CA ALA A 235 -0.06 -19.35 16.58
C ALA A 235 -0.48 -17.91 16.93
N ASP A 236 0.46 -17.24 17.59
CA ASP A 236 0.46 -15.83 17.98
C ASP A 236 -0.42 -14.91 17.11
N LYS A 237 -1.43 -14.29 17.74
CA LYS A 237 -2.43 -13.38 17.14
C LYS A 237 -1.82 -12.09 16.56
N THR A 238 -0.50 -11.96 16.59
CA THR A 238 0.28 -10.81 16.15
C THR A 238 0.89 -10.98 14.75
N ARG A 239 0.71 -12.11 14.06
CA ARG A 239 1.25 -12.35 12.71
C ARG A 239 0.50 -11.55 11.63
N PRO A 240 1.15 -10.57 10.96
CA PRO A 240 0.53 -9.75 9.92
C PRO A 240 0.16 -10.46 8.62
N GLU A 241 0.62 -11.69 8.47
CA GLU A 241 0.34 -12.59 7.35
C GLU A 241 -1.04 -13.26 7.50
N LEU A 242 -1.61 -13.21 8.72
CA LEU A 242 -2.95 -13.65 9.08
C LEU A 242 -3.88 -12.47 9.41
N ILE A 243 -3.37 -11.23 9.34
CA ILE A 243 -4.20 -10.03 9.29
C ILE A 243 -4.85 -10.08 7.91
N GLY A 244 -6.19 -10.07 7.85
CA GLY A 244 -6.97 -10.32 6.63
C GLY A 244 -6.56 -9.49 5.42
N SER A 245 -7.11 -9.83 4.24
CA SER A 245 -6.77 -9.14 2.98
C SER A 245 -6.74 -7.62 3.15
N HIS A 246 -5.73 -6.96 2.56
CA HIS A 246 -5.65 -5.51 2.49
C HIS A 246 -6.95 -4.89 1.97
N TYR A 247 -7.68 -5.60 1.10
CA TYR A 247 -9.02 -5.24 0.64
C TYR A 247 -10.04 -5.05 1.79
N PHE A 248 -10.17 -6.02 2.70
CA PHE A 248 -11.08 -5.94 3.86
C PHE A 248 -10.57 -4.98 4.94
N SER A 249 -9.28 -4.65 4.90
CA SER A 249 -8.77 -3.58 5.72
C SER A 249 -9.19 -2.22 5.17
N SER A 250 -9.34 -2.03 3.84
CA SER A 250 -9.63 -0.74 3.21
C SER A 250 -11.11 -0.50 2.87
N HIS A 251 -11.95 -1.53 2.92
CA HIS A 251 -13.38 -1.48 2.56
C HIS A 251 -14.23 -2.01 3.73
N PRO A 252 -15.48 -1.55 3.92
CA PRO A 252 -16.44 -2.11 4.88
C PRO A 252 -16.68 -3.61 4.69
N SER A 253 -17.24 -4.28 5.70
CA SER A 253 -17.46 -5.72 5.62
C SER A 253 -18.41 -6.08 4.45
N PRO A 254 -18.14 -7.16 3.70
CA PRO A 254 -19.00 -7.62 2.63
C PRO A 254 -20.43 -7.91 3.11
N ASN A 255 -20.61 -8.46 4.31
CA ASN A 255 -21.95 -8.65 4.91
C ASN A 255 -22.70 -7.32 5.07
N GLU A 256 -22.01 -6.25 5.50
CA GLU A 256 -22.61 -4.92 5.60
C GLU A 256 -23.02 -4.39 4.23
N ARG A 257 -22.16 -4.52 3.21
CA ARG A 257 -22.46 -4.10 1.84
C ARG A 257 -23.62 -4.90 1.23
N LEU A 258 -23.61 -6.22 1.40
CA LEU A 258 -24.67 -7.14 0.98
C LEU A 258 -26.02 -6.82 1.62
N SER A 259 -26.04 -6.40 2.89
CA SER A 259 -27.26 -6.01 3.60
C SER A 259 -27.95 -4.78 2.99
N ARG A 260 -27.24 -3.98 2.20
CA ARG A 260 -27.78 -2.79 1.53
C ARG A 260 -28.34 -3.10 0.14
N LEU A 261 -28.08 -4.29 -0.40
CA LEU A 261 -28.67 -4.74 -1.65
C LEU A 261 -30.03 -5.39 -1.39
N ASN A 262 -31.01 -5.08 -2.24
CA ASN A 262 -32.33 -5.66 -2.17
C ASN A 262 -32.29 -7.11 -2.70
N THR A 263 -32.18 -8.08 -1.80
CA THR A 263 -32.09 -9.51 -2.12
C THR A 263 -32.97 -10.33 -1.18
N ASP A 264 -33.33 -11.55 -1.60
CA ASP A 264 -34.05 -12.52 -0.77
C ASP A 264 -33.30 -12.88 0.54
N LYS A 265 -31.97 -12.69 0.57
CA LYS A 265 -31.09 -12.92 1.72
C LYS A 265 -30.75 -11.65 2.51
N GLN A 266 -31.36 -10.52 2.22
CA GLN A 266 -31.01 -9.23 2.83
C GLN A 266 -31.10 -9.26 4.37
N GLU A 267 -32.13 -9.90 4.93
CA GLU A 267 -32.29 -10.03 6.39
C GLU A 267 -31.17 -10.86 7.02
N LEU A 268 -30.71 -11.91 6.34
CA LEU A 268 -29.60 -12.75 6.78
C LEU A 268 -28.30 -11.93 6.81
N TYR A 269 -27.98 -11.22 5.73
CA TYR A 269 -26.77 -10.38 5.67
C TYR A 269 -26.83 -9.22 6.68
N SER A 270 -28.02 -8.64 6.90
CA SER A 270 -28.23 -7.63 7.93
C SER A 270 -27.94 -8.18 9.33
N PHE A 271 -28.37 -9.41 9.61
CA PHE A 271 -28.09 -10.09 10.87
C PHE A 271 -26.58 -10.39 11.02
N LEU A 272 -25.92 -10.90 9.98
CA LEU A 272 -24.47 -11.20 10.01
C LEU A 272 -23.63 -9.94 10.21
N ALA A 273 -23.91 -8.87 9.47
CA ALA A 273 -23.24 -7.58 9.64
C ALA A 273 -23.44 -7.02 11.06
N LYS A 274 -24.66 -7.17 11.62
CA LYS A 274 -24.97 -6.80 13.00
C LYS A 274 -24.13 -7.61 14.00
N MET A 275 -23.92 -8.91 13.77
CA MET A 275 -23.09 -9.76 14.64
C MET A 275 -21.60 -9.43 14.53
N GLU A 276 -21.06 -9.20 13.33
CA GLU A 276 -19.69 -8.73 13.12
C GLU A 276 -19.39 -7.48 13.95
N LYS A 277 -20.24 -6.45 13.77
CA LYS A 277 -20.14 -5.20 14.53
C LYS A 277 -20.27 -5.42 16.04
N THR A 278 -21.16 -6.32 16.46
CA THR A 278 -21.37 -6.64 17.88
C THR A 278 -20.12 -7.24 18.52
N PHE A 279 -19.42 -8.14 17.81
CA PHE A 279 -18.18 -8.73 18.30
C PHE A 279 -17.04 -7.71 18.34
N ASP A 280 -16.93 -6.85 17.33
CA ASP A 280 -15.95 -5.75 17.31
C ASP A 280 -16.19 -4.77 18.47
N ASP A 281 -17.45 -4.42 18.73
CA ASP A 281 -17.86 -3.54 19.83
C ASP A 281 -17.45 -4.15 21.18
N ILE A 282 -17.64 -5.45 21.38
CA ILE A 282 -17.19 -6.17 22.59
C ILE A 282 -15.66 -6.19 22.68
N GLN A 283 -14.96 -6.48 21.59
CA GLN A 283 -13.50 -6.53 21.57
C GLN A 283 -12.91 -5.17 21.95
N LEU A 284 -13.45 -4.09 21.37
CA LEU A 284 -13.01 -2.71 21.60
C LEU A 284 -13.57 -2.08 22.88
N GLY A 285 -14.53 -2.73 23.54
CA GLY A 285 -15.14 -2.22 24.78
C GLY A 285 -16.07 -1.01 24.57
N ARG A 286 -16.70 -0.89 23.40
CA ARG A 286 -17.60 0.22 23.05
C ARG A 286 -19.03 -0.30 22.85
N ASN A 287 -20.03 0.57 23.00
CA ASN A 287 -21.44 0.25 22.72
C ASN A 287 -21.93 -1.07 23.36
N LEU A 288 -21.50 -1.36 24.59
CA LEU A 288 -21.68 -2.67 25.21
C LEU A 288 -23.15 -3.03 25.48
N ASP A 289 -24.00 -2.06 25.82
CA ASP A 289 -25.44 -2.29 26.00
C ASP A 289 -26.13 -2.71 24.69
N GLY A 290 -25.76 -2.06 23.58
CA GLY A 290 -26.22 -2.44 22.26
C GLY A 290 -25.73 -3.85 21.89
N ALA A 291 -24.46 -4.14 22.16
CA ALA A 291 -23.89 -5.47 21.94
C ALA A 291 -24.60 -6.57 22.75
N ARG A 292 -24.93 -6.31 24.03
CA ARG A 292 -25.72 -7.20 24.88
C ARG A 292 -27.08 -7.50 24.27
N SER A 293 -27.84 -6.45 23.93
CA SER A 293 -29.18 -6.60 23.33
C SER A 293 -29.12 -7.41 22.04
N ASN A 294 -28.10 -7.18 21.21
CA ASN A 294 -27.91 -7.90 19.95
C ASN A 294 -27.62 -9.39 20.17
N LEU A 295 -26.80 -9.74 21.17
CA LEU A 295 -26.49 -11.12 21.51
C LEU A 295 -27.68 -11.86 22.13
N GLU A 296 -28.46 -11.18 22.99
CA GLU A 296 -29.70 -11.74 23.54
C GLU A 296 -30.71 -12.07 22.42
N ASP A 297 -30.89 -11.16 21.46
CA ASP A 297 -31.72 -11.43 20.28
C ASP A 297 -31.15 -12.56 19.40
N GLY A 298 -29.83 -12.62 19.26
CA GLY A 298 -29.15 -13.72 18.58
C GLY A 298 -29.41 -15.07 19.25
N LEU A 299 -29.34 -15.13 20.58
CA LEU A 299 -29.61 -16.34 21.37
C LEU A 299 -31.09 -16.72 21.37
N LYS A 300 -32.04 -15.78 21.24
CA LYS A 300 -33.45 -16.13 20.99
C LYS A 300 -33.61 -16.90 19.67
N LYS A 301 -32.84 -16.54 18.63
CA LYS A 301 -32.85 -17.22 17.33
C LYS A 301 -32.04 -18.52 17.32
N PHE A 302 -30.94 -18.58 18.07
CA PHE A 302 -30.05 -19.74 18.16
C PHE A 302 -29.76 -20.11 19.63
N PRO A 303 -30.74 -20.71 20.36
CA PRO A 303 -30.67 -20.87 21.82
C PRO A 303 -29.49 -21.71 22.33
N GLU A 304 -29.03 -22.69 21.55
CA GLU A 304 -27.95 -23.60 21.93
C GLU A 304 -26.57 -23.13 21.44
N ASN A 305 -26.47 -21.90 20.91
CA ASN A 305 -25.22 -21.41 20.34
C ASN A 305 -24.20 -21.04 21.43
N THR A 306 -23.20 -21.90 21.59
CA THR A 306 -22.16 -21.72 22.61
C THR A 306 -21.21 -20.55 22.33
N TYR A 307 -21.03 -20.12 21.07
CA TYR A 307 -20.20 -18.97 20.74
C TYR A 307 -20.88 -17.65 21.14
N LEU A 308 -22.17 -17.49 20.82
CA LEU A 308 -22.96 -16.34 21.23
C LEU A 308 -23.09 -16.26 22.76
N SER A 309 -23.26 -17.41 23.42
CA SER A 309 -23.30 -17.48 24.89
C SER A 309 -21.98 -17.01 25.54
N LYS A 310 -20.83 -17.43 24.98
CA LYS A 310 -19.51 -16.96 25.43
C LYS A 310 -19.32 -15.47 25.18
N ALA A 311 -19.74 -14.97 24.02
CA ALA A 311 -19.70 -13.56 23.68
C ALA A 311 -20.51 -12.73 24.69
N LEU A 312 -21.70 -13.20 25.06
CA LEU A 312 -22.58 -12.53 26.02
C LEU A 312 -21.93 -12.47 27.40
N ALA A 313 -21.30 -13.56 27.85
CA ALA A 313 -20.57 -13.58 29.11
C ALA A 313 -19.41 -12.56 29.13
N VAL A 314 -18.61 -12.49 28.05
CA VAL A 314 -17.52 -11.50 27.94
C VAL A 314 -18.07 -10.07 27.90
N CYS A 315 -19.16 -9.84 27.16
CA CYS A 315 -19.84 -8.54 27.10
C CYS A 315 -20.32 -8.09 28.48
N MET A 316 -21.03 -8.96 29.21
CA MET A 316 -21.51 -8.69 30.57
C MET A 316 -20.38 -8.45 31.57
N HIS A 317 -19.26 -9.17 31.44
CA HIS A 317 -18.05 -8.92 32.24
C HIS A 317 -17.51 -7.50 31.97
N LYS A 318 -17.40 -7.09 30.69
CA LYS A 318 -16.94 -5.74 30.35
C LYS A 318 -17.90 -4.65 30.84
N ILE A 319 -19.21 -4.88 30.80
CA ILE A 319 -20.22 -3.96 31.38
C ILE A 319 -20.01 -3.81 32.88
N TRP A 320 -19.85 -4.91 33.62
CA TRP A 320 -19.58 -4.87 35.06
C TRP A 320 -18.26 -4.17 35.38
N MET A 321 -17.18 -4.47 34.65
CA MET A 321 -15.89 -3.79 34.84
C MET A 321 -15.98 -2.28 34.66
N ALA A 322 -16.86 -1.79 33.76
CA ALA A 322 -17.08 -0.37 33.57
C ALA A 322 -17.74 0.32 34.80
N THR A 323 -18.25 -0.46 35.77
CA THR A 323 -18.84 0.04 37.03
C THR A 323 -17.85 0.06 38.20
N ALA A 324 -16.68 -0.58 38.07
CA ALA A 324 -15.68 -0.67 39.14
C ALA A 324 -14.54 0.33 38.91
N SER A 325 -14.03 0.93 39.99
CA SER A 325 -12.84 1.79 39.95
C SER A 325 -11.56 0.98 39.74
N ASN A 326 -10.50 1.63 39.26
CA ASN A 326 -9.20 0.97 39.08
C ASN A 326 -8.59 0.52 40.42
N GLU A 327 -8.87 1.27 41.49
CA GLU A 327 -8.47 0.95 42.87
C GLU A 327 -9.14 -0.34 43.38
N GLU A 328 -10.41 -0.55 43.04
CA GLU A 328 -11.16 -1.78 43.39
C GLU A 328 -10.68 -2.99 42.56
N LEU A 329 -10.40 -2.79 41.27
CA LEU A 329 -9.97 -3.85 40.37
C LEU A 329 -8.56 -4.37 40.65
N LYS A 330 -7.67 -3.51 41.18
CA LYS A 330 -6.25 -3.75 41.52
C LYS A 330 -5.34 -4.14 40.35
N LEU A 331 -5.82 -4.91 39.38
CA LEU A 331 -5.11 -5.39 38.20
C LEU A 331 -6.00 -5.25 36.97
N LYS A 332 -5.40 -5.01 35.80
CA LYS A 332 -6.12 -4.94 34.53
C LYS A 332 -6.20 -6.33 33.87
N PRO A 333 -7.37 -6.97 33.82
CA PRO A 333 -7.54 -8.25 33.13
C PRO A 333 -7.55 -8.07 31.60
N VAL A 334 -7.12 -9.12 30.88
CA VAL A 334 -7.26 -9.21 29.42
C VAL A 334 -8.48 -10.06 29.09
N LEU A 335 -9.56 -9.40 28.66
CA LEU A 335 -10.79 -10.04 28.20
C LEU A 335 -10.79 -10.08 26.67
N ASP A 336 -10.22 -11.16 26.15
CA ASP A 336 -10.06 -11.38 24.72
C ASP A 336 -11.33 -12.00 24.11
N MET A 337 -11.62 -11.62 22.87
CA MET A 337 -12.77 -12.09 22.10
C MET A 337 -12.29 -12.40 20.67
N PRO A 338 -12.58 -13.59 20.12
CA PRO A 338 -12.27 -13.87 18.73
C PRO A 338 -13.13 -13.02 17.80
N SER A 339 -12.61 -12.69 16.61
CA SER A 339 -13.40 -12.07 15.55
C SER A 339 -14.58 -12.97 15.18
N PHE A 340 -15.73 -12.35 14.89
CA PHE A 340 -16.92 -13.07 14.43
C PHE A 340 -16.62 -13.83 13.13
N ARG A 341 -17.13 -15.06 13.04
CA ARG A 341 -17.10 -15.89 11.83
C ARG A 341 -18.48 -16.49 11.63
N ASP A 342 -18.92 -16.62 10.38
CA ASP A 342 -20.26 -17.14 10.08
C ASP A 342 -20.48 -18.55 10.69
N THR A 343 -19.41 -19.37 10.73
CA THR A 343 -19.39 -20.70 11.36
C THR A 343 -19.60 -20.70 12.88
N MET A 344 -19.51 -19.54 13.54
CA MET A 344 -19.87 -19.42 14.95
C MET A 344 -21.38 -19.48 15.16
N VAL A 345 -22.19 -19.09 14.17
CA VAL A 345 -23.66 -19.14 14.25
C VAL A 345 -24.20 -20.39 13.56
N PHE A 346 -23.55 -20.83 12.49
CA PHE A 346 -24.00 -21.95 11.66
C PHE A 346 -22.98 -23.12 11.72
N PRO A 347 -23.36 -24.31 12.28
CA PRO A 347 -22.41 -25.40 12.50
C PRO A 347 -21.91 -26.09 11.20
N PRO A 348 -20.65 -26.56 11.14
CA PRO A 348 -19.98 -27.06 9.93
C PRO A 348 -20.10 -28.59 9.63
N ASP A 349 -21.18 -29.29 9.98
CA ASP A 349 -21.32 -30.74 9.76
C ASP A 349 -21.68 -31.17 8.32
N LYS A 350 -20.81 -30.78 7.37
CA LYS A 350 -20.35 -31.59 6.22
C LYS A 350 -18.82 -31.72 6.25
N SER A 351 -18.22 -32.02 7.41
CA SER A 351 -16.77 -32.10 7.59
C SER A 351 -16.32 -33.40 8.31
N LYS A 352 -15.22 -34.00 7.85
CA LYS A 352 -14.41 -34.99 8.59
C LYS A 352 -12.92 -34.67 8.42
N ARG A 353 -12.16 -34.92 9.50
CA ARG A 353 -10.74 -34.61 9.73
C ARG A 353 -9.74 -35.45 8.89
N ALA A 354 -8.68 -34.77 8.44
CA ALA A 354 -7.28 -35.23 8.43
C ALA A 354 -6.40 -33.98 8.61
N VAL A 355 -5.20 -34.09 9.20
CA VAL A 355 -4.28 -32.95 9.34
C VAL A 355 -3.84 -32.53 7.93
N MET A 356 -4.47 -31.49 7.38
CA MET A 356 -4.16 -31.00 6.04
C MET A 356 -2.93 -30.09 6.08
N ARG A 357 -1.84 -30.54 5.44
CA ARG A 357 -0.78 -29.62 4.99
C ARG A 357 -1.36 -28.81 3.84
N ILE A 358 -1.49 -27.51 4.05
CA ILE A 358 -1.95 -26.58 3.02
C ILE A 358 -0.74 -26.28 2.13
N VAL A 359 -0.83 -26.62 0.85
CA VAL A 359 0.12 -26.19 -0.17
C VAL A 359 0.16 -24.65 -0.17
N PRO A 360 1.29 -24.01 0.15
CA PRO A 360 1.37 -22.56 0.23
C PRO A 360 1.15 -21.91 -1.14
N GLY A 361 0.38 -20.83 -1.16
CA GLY A 361 0.05 -20.11 -2.39
C GLY A 361 -1.07 -20.78 -3.18
N ASN A 362 -1.12 -20.53 -4.50
CA ASN A 362 -2.21 -21.03 -5.34
C ASN A 362 -2.08 -22.53 -5.62
N GLU A 363 -2.92 -23.34 -5.00
CA GLU A 363 -2.92 -24.81 -5.11
C GLU A 363 -3.09 -25.28 -6.57
N ALA A 364 -3.86 -24.57 -7.40
CA ALA A 364 -3.99 -24.89 -8.82
C ALA A 364 -2.70 -24.62 -9.61
N ALA A 365 -1.90 -23.62 -9.23
CA ALA A 365 -0.59 -23.34 -9.83
C ALA A 365 0.44 -24.36 -9.38
N TYR A 366 0.39 -24.75 -8.11
CA TYR A 366 1.15 -25.88 -7.59
C TYR A 366 0.85 -27.16 -8.37
N ASN A 367 -0.43 -27.54 -8.50
CA ASN A 367 -0.83 -28.76 -9.20
C ASN A 367 -0.47 -28.73 -10.70
N ARG A 368 -0.47 -27.55 -11.34
CA ARG A 368 0.01 -27.39 -12.72
C ARG A 368 1.53 -27.49 -12.84
N ALA A 369 2.27 -26.87 -11.93
CA ALA A 369 3.71 -27.02 -11.88
C ALA A 369 4.07 -28.49 -11.62
N LEU A 370 3.39 -29.15 -10.68
CA LEU A 370 3.57 -30.56 -10.32
C LEU A 370 3.30 -31.45 -11.54
N LYS A 371 2.21 -31.20 -12.28
CA LYS A 371 1.91 -31.89 -13.52
C LYS A 371 2.99 -31.66 -14.59
N ALA A 372 3.41 -30.41 -14.81
CA ALA A 372 4.43 -30.08 -15.80
C ALA A 372 5.79 -30.72 -15.48
N TYR A 373 6.20 -30.70 -14.21
CA TYR A 373 7.37 -31.42 -13.77
C TYR A 373 7.20 -32.93 -13.99
N ARG A 374 6.08 -33.55 -13.60
CA ARG A 374 5.83 -34.99 -13.80
C ARG A 374 5.86 -35.42 -15.27
N GLU A 375 5.44 -34.56 -16.19
CA GLU A 375 5.49 -34.82 -17.64
C GLU A 375 6.93 -34.83 -18.22
N VAL A 376 7.83 -34.08 -17.57
CA VAL A 376 9.24 -33.92 -18.01
C VAL A 376 10.19 -34.80 -17.21
N ILE A 377 9.89 -35.11 -15.93
CA ILE A 377 10.78 -35.80 -15.00
C ILE A 377 11.16 -37.21 -15.47
N VAL A 378 10.30 -37.84 -16.27
CA VAL A 378 10.56 -39.16 -16.86
C VAL A 378 11.49 -39.11 -18.08
N LYS A 379 11.91 -37.90 -18.51
CA LYS A 379 12.67 -37.64 -19.74
C LYS A 379 13.98 -36.90 -19.51
N THR A 380 14.34 -36.59 -18.26
CA THR A 380 15.54 -35.84 -17.92
C THR A 380 16.17 -36.33 -16.62
N ASP A 381 17.49 -36.21 -16.54
CA ASP A 381 18.31 -36.47 -15.36
C ASP A 381 19.07 -35.22 -14.88
N ASP A 382 18.75 -34.02 -15.39
CA ASP A 382 19.38 -32.75 -15.00
C ASP A 382 19.23 -32.48 -13.50
N PRO A 383 20.33 -32.44 -12.72
CA PRO A 383 20.30 -32.24 -11.28
C PRO A 383 19.58 -30.97 -10.82
N TYR A 384 19.65 -29.86 -11.55
CA TYR A 384 18.98 -28.62 -11.15
C TYR A 384 17.47 -28.69 -11.39
N PHE A 385 17.06 -29.32 -12.49
CA PHE A 385 15.65 -29.57 -12.77
C PHE A 385 15.04 -30.53 -11.73
N LEU A 386 15.75 -31.61 -11.40
CA LEU A 386 15.37 -32.56 -10.36
C LEU A 386 15.26 -31.87 -8.98
N SER A 387 16.21 -31.00 -8.64
CA SER A 387 16.21 -30.26 -7.39
C SER A 387 15.01 -29.31 -7.27
N ASN A 388 14.66 -28.59 -8.34
CA ASN A 388 13.49 -27.70 -8.35
C ASN A 388 12.18 -28.47 -8.23
N TYR A 389 12.09 -29.65 -8.87
CA TYR A 389 10.96 -30.55 -8.72
C TYR A 389 10.80 -31.04 -7.28
N ALA A 390 11.89 -31.44 -6.65
CA ALA A 390 11.88 -31.91 -5.27
C ALA A 390 11.42 -30.81 -4.28
N VAL A 391 11.88 -29.56 -4.48
CA VAL A 391 11.40 -28.41 -3.69
C VAL A 391 9.90 -28.25 -3.85
N LEU A 392 9.37 -28.36 -5.06
CA LEU A 392 7.93 -28.30 -5.29
C LEU A 392 7.22 -29.43 -4.52
N LEU A 393 7.61 -30.69 -4.71
CA LEU A 393 6.98 -31.83 -4.04
C LEU A 393 6.94 -31.71 -2.50
N SER A 394 7.96 -31.09 -1.89
CA SER A 394 8.02 -30.92 -0.42
C SER A 394 6.86 -30.10 0.16
N TYR A 395 6.13 -29.36 -0.68
CA TYR A 395 4.95 -28.60 -0.30
C TYR A 395 3.62 -29.37 -0.49
N SER A 396 3.66 -30.62 -0.94
CA SER A 396 2.45 -31.41 -1.25
C SER A 396 1.61 -31.73 -0.02
N ALA A 397 0.30 -31.83 -0.24
CA ALA A 397 -0.65 -32.40 0.73
C ALA A 397 -0.70 -33.94 0.70
N ASP A 398 -0.12 -34.57 -0.34
CA ASP A 398 -0.03 -36.03 -0.48
C ASP A 398 1.28 -36.55 0.14
N GLU A 399 1.18 -37.46 1.12
CA GLU A 399 2.34 -38.05 1.80
C GLU A 399 3.30 -38.77 0.84
N LYS A 400 2.81 -39.35 -0.26
CA LYS A 400 3.67 -40.04 -1.23
C LYS A 400 4.58 -39.09 -1.99
N ASP A 401 4.14 -37.86 -2.22
CA ASP A 401 4.97 -36.84 -2.88
C ASP A 401 6.12 -36.38 -2.00
N LEU A 402 5.92 -36.36 -0.68
CA LEU A 402 6.92 -35.95 0.30
C LEU A 402 8.08 -36.94 0.37
N ASP A 403 7.79 -38.24 0.34
CA ASP A 403 8.83 -39.29 0.29
C ASP A 403 9.66 -39.20 -0.99
N VAL A 404 9.02 -38.90 -2.11
CA VAL A 404 9.69 -38.70 -3.40
C VAL A 404 10.55 -37.43 -3.38
N ALA A 405 10.10 -36.35 -2.75
CA ALA A 405 10.83 -35.09 -2.64
C ALA A 405 12.23 -35.28 -2.04
N VAL A 406 12.32 -35.96 -0.90
CA VAL A 406 13.58 -36.17 -0.17
C VAL A 406 14.58 -36.99 -0.99
N SER A 407 14.08 -38.04 -1.66
CA SER A 407 14.91 -38.91 -2.50
C SER A 407 15.49 -38.17 -3.71
N VAL A 408 14.65 -37.41 -4.42
CA VAL A 408 15.07 -36.68 -5.63
C VAL A 408 16.03 -35.53 -5.30
N ALA A 409 15.78 -34.77 -4.22
CA ALA A 409 16.70 -33.69 -3.80
C ALA A 409 18.08 -34.22 -3.42
N ASN A 410 18.15 -35.35 -2.70
CA ASN A 410 19.42 -35.98 -2.34
C ASN A 410 20.19 -36.43 -3.58
N LYS A 411 19.51 -37.09 -4.53
CA LYS A 411 20.14 -37.55 -5.78
C LYS A 411 20.71 -36.38 -6.59
N ALA A 412 19.98 -35.28 -6.70
CA ALA A 412 20.42 -34.07 -7.38
C ALA A 412 21.68 -33.46 -6.73
N PHE A 413 21.69 -33.33 -5.40
CA PHE A 413 22.83 -32.79 -4.68
C PHE A 413 24.08 -33.67 -4.82
N GLN A 414 23.94 -35.00 -4.77
CA GLN A 414 25.07 -35.93 -4.92
C GLN A 414 25.69 -35.90 -6.33
N ALA A 415 24.95 -35.47 -7.34
CA ALA A 415 25.45 -35.40 -8.71
C ALA A 415 26.43 -34.23 -8.95
N GLU A 416 26.17 -33.05 -8.36
CA GLU A 416 26.96 -31.83 -8.64
C GLU A 416 27.46 -31.06 -7.41
N GLY A 417 26.85 -31.21 -6.24
CA GLY A 417 27.38 -30.66 -4.98
C GLY A 417 27.39 -29.14 -4.84
N THR A 418 26.63 -28.38 -5.64
CA THR A 418 26.66 -26.90 -5.59
C THR A 418 25.86 -26.30 -4.43
N VAL A 419 26.14 -25.03 -4.09
CA VAL A 419 25.47 -24.30 -2.99
C VAL A 419 23.95 -24.22 -3.20
N ALA A 420 23.50 -23.98 -4.44
CA ALA A 420 22.08 -23.91 -4.77
C ALA A 420 21.35 -25.25 -4.55
N LEU A 421 21.96 -26.36 -4.98
CA LEU A 421 21.40 -27.70 -4.78
C LEU A 421 21.36 -28.09 -3.30
N ALA A 422 22.43 -27.76 -2.55
CA ALA A 422 22.50 -27.99 -1.12
C ALA A 422 21.45 -27.18 -0.34
N ASN A 423 21.24 -25.91 -0.73
CA ASN A 423 20.21 -25.05 -0.16
C ASN A 423 18.81 -25.62 -0.40
N ASN A 424 18.51 -26.05 -1.62
CA ASN A 424 17.22 -26.67 -1.97
C ASN A 424 16.97 -27.97 -1.21
N LEU A 425 17.99 -28.81 -1.03
CA LEU A 425 17.90 -30.00 -0.18
C LEU A 425 17.53 -29.64 1.26
N GLY A 426 18.15 -28.59 1.83
CA GLY A 426 17.79 -28.09 3.15
C GLY A 426 16.32 -27.65 3.27
N VAL A 427 15.79 -26.99 2.23
CA VAL A 427 14.36 -26.60 2.18
C VAL A 427 13.45 -27.84 2.17
N VAL A 428 13.77 -28.84 1.36
CA VAL A 428 12.99 -30.09 1.29
C VAL A 428 12.97 -30.82 2.62
N LEU A 429 14.13 -30.95 3.29
CA LEU A 429 14.23 -31.61 4.60
C LEU A 429 13.40 -30.89 5.67
N PHE A 430 13.36 -29.55 5.64
CA PHE A 430 12.56 -28.76 6.58
C PHE A 430 11.06 -29.04 6.46
N TRP A 431 10.53 -29.15 5.24
CA TRP A 431 9.10 -29.36 4.98
C TRP A 431 8.64 -30.83 5.07
N THR A 432 9.57 -31.77 5.13
CA THR A 432 9.32 -33.23 5.20
C THR A 432 9.60 -33.82 6.59
N ASP A 433 9.42 -33.02 7.65
CA ASP A 433 9.62 -33.36 9.07
C ASP A 433 11.06 -33.76 9.49
N LYS A 434 12.07 -33.45 8.67
CA LYS A 434 13.50 -33.67 8.97
C LYS A 434 14.21 -32.38 9.35
N ARG A 435 13.62 -31.62 10.29
CA ARG A 435 14.03 -30.25 10.61
C ARG A 435 15.44 -30.12 11.18
N GLU A 436 15.89 -31.10 11.98
CA GLU A 436 17.26 -31.09 12.52
C GLU A 436 18.31 -31.33 11.43
N GLU A 437 18.06 -32.25 10.49
CA GLU A 437 18.94 -32.48 9.34
C GLU A 437 19.04 -31.23 8.44
N ALA A 438 17.91 -30.52 8.22
CA ALA A 438 17.89 -29.26 7.50
C ALA A 438 18.74 -28.18 8.18
N LYS A 439 18.59 -28.05 9.51
CA LYS A 439 19.33 -27.10 10.33
C LYS A 439 20.82 -27.36 10.30
N GLU A 440 21.26 -28.60 10.44
CA GLU A 440 22.68 -28.96 10.35
C GLU A 440 23.29 -28.63 8.99
N LEU A 441 22.55 -28.90 7.91
CA LEU A 441 22.98 -28.60 6.54
C LEU A 441 23.12 -27.09 6.31
N PHE A 442 22.12 -26.28 6.67
CA PHE A 442 22.19 -24.83 6.52
C PHE A 442 23.31 -24.21 7.37
N ASN A 443 23.50 -24.70 8.61
CA ASN A 443 24.57 -24.20 9.48
C ASN A 443 25.96 -24.44 8.86
N ARG A 444 26.20 -25.63 8.28
CA ARG A 444 27.48 -25.95 7.63
C ARG A 444 27.75 -25.07 6.40
N LEU A 445 26.73 -24.84 5.58
CA LEU A 445 26.82 -23.97 4.40
C LEU A 445 27.06 -22.51 4.81
N ALA A 446 26.33 -22.02 5.80
CA ALA A 446 26.42 -20.65 6.27
C ALA A 446 27.82 -20.30 6.78
N LEU A 447 28.42 -21.17 7.61
CA LEU A 447 29.78 -20.97 8.13
C LEU A 447 30.83 -20.89 7.01
N SER A 448 30.76 -21.81 6.04
CA SER A 448 31.69 -21.86 4.91
C SER A 448 31.62 -20.58 4.07
N ILE A 449 30.41 -20.10 3.77
CA ILE A 449 30.21 -18.93 2.92
C ILE A 449 30.56 -17.63 3.65
N ASP A 450 30.14 -17.49 4.90
CA ASP A 450 30.47 -16.34 5.74
C ASP A 450 32.01 -16.15 5.82
N GLN A 451 32.73 -17.22 6.11
CA GLN A 451 34.20 -17.18 6.18
C GLN A 451 34.82 -16.70 4.86
N LYS A 452 34.28 -17.15 3.72
CA LYS A 452 34.72 -16.72 2.39
C LYS A 452 34.48 -15.23 2.15
N ILE A 453 33.31 -14.71 2.54
CA ILE A 453 32.94 -13.29 2.37
C ILE A 453 33.78 -12.38 3.27
N ARG A 454 33.98 -12.73 4.54
CA ARG A 454 34.86 -11.96 5.43
C ARG A 454 36.30 -11.91 4.93
N THR A 455 36.79 -13.02 4.37
CA THR A 455 38.14 -13.06 3.77
C THR A 455 38.24 -12.07 2.61
N LEU A 456 37.25 -12.03 1.71
CA LEU A 456 37.20 -11.05 0.62
C LEU A 456 37.07 -9.60 1.11
N ALA A 457 36.24 -9.37 2.14
CA ALA A 457 36.07 -8.04 2.74
C ALA A 457 37.40 -7.51 3.31
N ASN A 458 38.15 -8.34 4.02
CA ASN A 458 39.48 -7.99 4.57
C ASN A 458 40.49 -7.69 3.46
N GLN A 459 40.42 -8.41 2.33
CA GLN A 459 41.30 -8.19 1.18
C GLN A 459 40.93 -6.92 0.37
N SER A 460 39.68 -6.44 0.47
CA SER A 460 39.17 -5.32 -0.33
C SER A 460 39.85 -3.97 -0.05
N GLY A 461 40.31 -3.74 1.18
CA GLY A 461 41.00 -2.50 1.55
C GLY A 461 42.31 -2.29 0.77
N ASN A 462 42.95 -3.38 0.33
CA ASN A 462 44.24 -3.37 -0.36
C ASN A 462 44.15 -3.83 -1.83
N ASN A 463 42.98 -4.26 -2.30
CA ASN A 463 42.78 -4.76 -3.65
C ASN A 463 41.54 -4.09 -4.29
N PRO A 464 41.74 -3.09 -5.17
CA PRO A 464 40.66 -2.36 -5.82
C PRO A 464 39.73 -3.24 -6.66
N GLN A 465 40.20 -4.35 -7.23
CA GLN A 465 39.36 -5.28 -7.99
C GLN A 465 38.40 -6.04 -7.06
N ILE A 466 38.87 -6.47 -5.88
CA ILE A 466 38.02 -7.13 -4.88
C ILE A 466 37.02 -6.14 -4.27
N ALA A 467 37.46 -4.90 -3.97
CA ALA A 467 36.55 -3.84 -3.54
C ALA A 467 35.48 -3.54 -4.60
N GLN A 468 35.86 -3.52 -5.88
CA GLN A 468 34.91 -3.35 -6.97
C GLN A 468 33.96 -4.54 -7.08
N TYR A 469 34.45 -5.78 -6.96
CA TYR A 469 33.64 -6.99 -6.97
C TYR A 469 32.58 -6.99 -5.84
N LEU A 470 32.97 -6.66 -4.60
CA LEU A 470 32.04 -6.57 -3.48
C LEU A 470 31.04 -5.42 -3.64
N ARG A 471 31.49 -4.26 -4.14
CA ARG A 471 30.58 -3.15 -4.49
C ARG A 471 29.60 -3.54 -5.59
N THR A 472 30.05 -4.29 -6.60
CA THR A 472 29.18 -4.81 -7.66
C THR A 472 28.18 -5.81 -7.12
N ILE A 473 28.55 -6.68 -6.16
CA ILE A 473 27.58 -7.54 -5.47
C ILE A 473 26.56 -6.69 -4.72
N GLY A 474 27.00 -5.71 -3.91
CA GLY A 474 26.09 -4.83 -3.15
C GLY A 474 25.16 -4.01 -4.04
N GLN A 475 25.69 -3.41 -5.11
CA GLN A 475 24.92 -2.65 -6.09
C GLN A 475 23.99 -3.54 -6.92
N SER A 476 24.46 -4.71 -7.37
CA SER A 476 23.63 -5.68 -8.10
C SER A 476 22.53 -6.23 -7.22
N THR A 477 22.83 -6.51 -5.95
CA THR A 477 21.83 -6.95 -4.97
C THR A 477 20.83 -5.83 -4.70
N ALA A 478 21.26 -4.59 -4.47
CA ALA A 478 20.36 -3.45 -4.29
C ALA A 478 19.50 -3.17 -5.54
N GLN A 479 20.07 -3.30 -6.74
CA GLN A 479 19.33 -3.16 -8.01
C GLN A 479 18.33 -4.29 -8.20
N LYS A 480 18.71 -5.54 -7.90
CA LYS A 480 17.80 -6.68 -7.94
C LYS A 480 16.74 -6.55 -6.86
N GLN A 481 17.06 -6.02 -5.68
CA GLN A 481 16.10 -5.73 -4.60
C GLN A 481 15.16 -4.56 -4.93
N GLN A 482 15.53 -3.66 -5.83
CA GLN A 482 14.59 -2.67 -6.37
C GLN A 482 13.54 -3.29 -7.29
N VAL A 483 13.85 -4.42 -7.93
CA VAL A 483 12.99 -5.12 -8.91
C VAL A 483 12.24 -6.30 -8.27
N ASP A 484 12.91 -6.99 -7.37
CA ASP A 484 12.44 -8.10 -6.56
C ASP A 484 12.85 -7.78 -5.12
N PRO A 485 11.98 -7.09 -4.35
CA PRO A 485 12.25 -6.73 -2.97
C PRO A 485 12.62 -7.92 -2.07
N ASP A 486 12.34 -9.15 -2.49
CA ASP A 486 12.68 -10.38 -1.78
C ASP A 486 13.98 -11.02 -2.30
N TYR A 487 14.66 -10.39 -3.26
CA TYR A 487 15.92 -10.92 -3.80
C TYR A 487 17.00 -10.98 -2.73
N ILE A 488 17.66 -12.13 -2.70
CA ILE A 488 18.85 -12.37 -1.91
C ILE A 488 19.91 -12.93 -2.85
N TYR A 489 21.14 -12.46 -2.66
CA TYR A 489 22.27 -13.03 -3.35
C TYR A 489 22.43 -14.51 -2.94
N GLU A 490 22.56 -15.40 -3.91
CA GLU A 490 22.50 -16.87 -3.74
C GLU A 490 23.40 -17.42 -2.62
N ASN A 491 24.57 -16.80 -2.43
CA ASN A 491 25.54 -17.21 -1.41
C ASN A 491 25.11 -16.74 -0.01
N PHE A 492 24.28 -15.71 0.11
CA PHE A 492 23.75 -15.25 1.39
C PHE A 492 22.51 -16.05 1.82
N THR A 493 21.83 -16.72 0.88
CA THR A 493 20.59 -17.46 1.13
C THR A 493 20.74 -18.57 2.20
N PRO A 494 21.82 -19.38 2.25
CA PRO A 494 22.00 -20.35 3.33
C PRO A 494 22.19 -19.72 4.71
N ILE A 495 22.83 -18.54 4.77
CA ILE A 495 23.04 -17.77 6.01
C ILE A 495 21.70 -17.21 6.52
N LEU A 496 20.85 -16.74 5.60
CA LEU A 496 19.47 -16.39 5.95
C LEU A 496 18.70 -17.62 6.45
N ASN A 497 18.74 -18.73 5.72
CA ASN A 497 17.92 -19.90 6.01
C ASN A 497 18.24 -20.50 7.38
N ILE A 498 19.51 -20.55 7.80
CA ILE A 498 19.83 -20.96 9.18
C ILE A 498 19.27 -19.98 10.22
N ALA A 499 19.35 -18.66 9.96
CA ALA A 499 18.78 -17.66 10.86
C ALA A 499 17.26 -17.82 10.96
N LEU A 500 16.56 -18.02 9.85
CA LEU A 500 15.10 -18.26 9.83
C LEU A 500 14.73 -19.56 10.55
N VAL A 501 15.42 -20.67 10.27
CA VAL A 501 15.14 -21.97 10.90
C VAL A 501 15.29 -21.89 12.42
N GLU A 502 16.37 -21.27 12.91
CA GLU A 502 16.58 -21.08 14.36
C GLU A 502 15.51 -20.13 14.94
N SER A 503 15.17 -19.05 14.22
CA SER A 503 14.15 -18.08 14.66
C SER A 503 12.75 -18.65 14.74
N TYR A 504 12.37 -19.54 13.82
CA TYR A 504 11.08 -20.24 13.85
C TYR A 504 11.03 -21.38 14.88
N SER A 505 12.20 -21.89 15.30
CA SER A 505 12.29 -22.95 16.32
C SER A 505 12.15 -22.39 17.73
N ALA A 506 12.87 -21.30 18.04
CA ALA A 506 12.75 -20.57 19.30
C ALA A 506 13.20 -19.12 19.13
N VAL A 507 12.51 -18.18 19.78
CA VAL A 507 12.93 -16.78 19.85
C VAL A 507 13.76 -16.61 21.13
N ASP A 508 15.06 -16.87 21.02
CA ASP A 508 16.01 -16.87 22.14
C ASP A 508 17.27 -16.03 21.81
N PRO A 509 18.19 -15.82 22.76
CA PRO A 509 19.38 -15.00 22.51
C PRO A 509 20.26 -15.51 21.37
N LYS A 510 20.29 -16.83 21.12
CA LYS A 510 21.11 -17.44 20.06
C LYS A 510 20.50 -17.16 18.69
N SER A 511 19.19 -17.39 18.52
CA SER A 511 18.50 -17.13 17.26
C SER A 511 18.41 -15.63 16.97
N LYS A 512 18.23 -14.79 18.00
CA LYS A 512 18.31 -13.32 17.87
C LYS A 512 19.71 -12.86 17.47
N GLY A 513 20.75 -13.47 18.04
CA GLY A 513 22.14 -13.20 17.66
C GLY A 513 22.42 -13.50 16.19
N LEU A 514 21.95 -14.64 15.68
CA LEU A 514 22.06 -15.01 14.26
C LEU A 514 21.27 -14.04 13.36
N ALA A 515 20.07 -13.65 13.77
CA ALA A 515 19.27 -12.67 13.05
C ALA A 515 19.94 -11.30 12.96
N SER A 516 20.36 -10.73 14.10
CA SER A 516 21.10 -9.45 14.13
C SER A 516 22.39 -9.52 13.32
N TYR A 517 23.11 -10.65 13.41
CA TYR A 517 24.33 -10.85 12.63
C TYR A 517 24.05 -10.85 11.12
N TYR A 518 23.02 -11.56 10.66
CA TYR A 518 22.63 -11.55 9.25
C TYR A 518 22.24 -10.15 8.77
N LEU A 519 21.35 -9.48 9.52
CA LEU A 519 20.79 -8.18 9.16
C LEU A 519 21.84 -7.08 9.10
N THR A 520 22.87 -7.16 9.94
CA THR A 520 23.94 -6.16 9.98
C THR A 520 24.96 -6.36 8.86
N ASN A 521 25.26 -7.63 8.50
CA ASN A 521 26.44 -7.95 7.68
C ASN A 521 26.13 -8.31 6.23
N TYR A 522 24.89 -8.68 5.90
CA TYR A 522 24.56 -9.08 4.52
C TYR A 522 23.37 -8.32 3.95
N ASP A 523 22.27 -8.21 4.70
CA ASP A 523 21.03 -7.68 4.15
C ASP A 523 20.07 -7.21 5.25
N SER A 524 19.77 -5.91 5.25
CA SER A 524 18.77 -5.29 6.12
C SER A 524 17.56 -4.74 5.34
N THR A 525 17.53 -4.95 4.02
CA THR A 525 16.63 -4.23 3.10
C THR A 525 15.64 -5.14 2.41
N SER A 526 15.98 -6.42 2.17
CA SER A 526 15.04 -7.35 1.52
C SER A 526 13.78 -7.61 2.35
N GLY A 527 12.73 -8.11 1.70
CA GLY A 527 11.55 -8.59 2.42
C GLY A 527 11.89 -9.68 3.41
N TRP A 528 12.82 -10.59 3.10
CA TRP A 528 13.28 -11.60 4.04
C TRP A 528 14.05 -11.04 5.24
N ALA A 529 14.83 -9.97 5.05
CA ALA A 529 15.46 -9.24 6.14
C ALA A 529 14.41 -8.61 7.07
N LYS A 530 13.34 -8.04 6.50
CA LYS A 530 12.21 -7.51 7.27
C LYS A 530 11.45 -8.60 8.03
N VAL A 531 11.26 -9.77 7.42
CA VAL A 531 10.68 -10.95 8.07
C VAL A 531 11.54 -11.37 9.26
N LEU A 532 12.85 -11.53 9.06
CA LEU A 532 13.78 -11.96 10.11
C LEU A 532 13.87 -10.94 11.27
N ALA A 533 13.91 -9.64 10.94
CA ALA A 533 13.94 -8.57 11.93
C ALA A 533 12.68 -8.54 12.79
N LYS A 534 11.53 -8.73 12.16
CA LYS A 534 10.22 -8.75 12.82
C LYS A 534 10.08 -9.90 13.81
N ILE A 535 10.57 -11.10 13.47
CA ILE A 535 10.54 -12.26 14.39
C ILE A 535 11.24 -11.93 15.71
N HIS A 536 12.33 -11.16 15.66
CA HIS A 536 13.14 -10.81 16.84
C HIS A 536 12.89 -9.43 17.44
N THR A 537 11.93 -8.70 16.88
CA THR A 537 11.66 -7.30 17.22
C THR A 537 12.96 -6.46 17.16
N ILE A 538 13.75 -6.69 16.11
CA ILE A 538 14.95 -5.90 15.81
C ILE A 538 14.48 -4.68 15.02
N GLU A 539 14.71 -3.49 15.57
CA GLU A 539 14.52 -2.26 14.80
C GLU A 539 15.55 -2.23 13.68
N LEU A 540 15.08 -2.35 12.45
CA LEU A 540 15.88 -2.03 11.29
C LEU A 540 16.03 -0.52 11.28
N THR A 541 17.23 -0.01 11.57
CA THR A 541 17.51 1.42 11.45
C THR A 541 17.21 1.87 10.02
N ALA A 542 16.17 2.69 9.87
CA ALA A 542 15.93 3.41 8.64
C ALA A 542 17.09 4.42 8.42
N PRO A 543 17.46 4.73 7.18
CA PRO A 543 18.35 5.86 6.92
C PRO A 543 17.70 7.14 7.49
N THR A 544 18.44 7.89 8.30
CA THR A 544 17.96 9.07 9.06
C THR A 544 17.33 10.18 8.18
N PRO A 545 16.14 10.73 8.52
CA PRO A 545 15.58 11.93 7.89
C PRO A 545 16.14 13.23 8.51
N ALA A 546 16.29 14.30 7.72
CA ALA A 546 16.92 15.56 8.12
C ALA A 546 15.95 16.59 8.76
N ASN A 547 16.29 17.11 9.95
CA ASN A 547 15.57 18.08 10.82
C ASN A 547 14.74 19.23 10.19
N GLU A 548 13.64 19.61 10.85
CA GLU A 548 12.86 20.86 10.67
C GLU A 548 13.72 22.11 10.85
N VAL A 549 13.67 23.02 9.88
CA VAL A 549 14.37 24.30 9.87
C VAL A 549 13.38 25.36 9.37
N ASN A 550 13.45 26.60 9.91
CA ASN A 550 12.67 27.74 9.42
C ASN A 550 12.67 27.78 7.88
N ALA A 551 11.51 27.54 7.28
CA ALA A 551 11.38 27.48 5.82
C ALA A 551 11.34 28.91 5.27
N PHE A 552 12.37 29.29 4.50
CA PHE A 552 12.35 30.57 3.82
C PHE A 552 11.32 30.57 2.68
N LYS A 553 10.77 31.75 2.35
CA LYS A 553 9.78 31.92 1.28
C LYS A 553 10.27 32.88 0.20
N VAL A 554 9.89 32.61 -1.05
CA VAL A 554 10.15 33.41 -2.24
C VAL A 554 8.81 33.91 -2.78
N GLY A 555 8.63 35.23 -2.86
CA GLY A 555 7.37 35.82 -3.32
C GLY A 555 6.13 35.31 -2.56
N GLY A 556 6.27 35.12 -1.23
CA GLY A 556 5.20 34.65 -0.36
C GLY A 556 4.99 33.13 -0.30
N VAL A 557 5.78 32.34 -1.03
CA VAL A 557 5.63 30.87 -1.11
C VAL A 557 6.97 30.17 -0.84
N GLY A 558 6.99 29.13 -0.01
CA GLY A 558 8.18 28.34 0.30
C GLY A 558 7.87 26.88 0.66
N PRO A 559 8.89 26.09 1.04
CA PRO A 559 8.70 24.70 1.43
C PRO A 559 7.65 24.57 2.55
N GLY A 560 6.69 23.65 2.37
CA GLY A 560 5.53 23.44 3.24
C GLY A 560 4.21 24.08 2.75
N ASP A 561 4.27 25.11 1.90
CA ASP A 561 3.08 25.81 1.38
C ASP A 561 2.29 24.99 0.35
N LYS A 562 1.00 25.27 0.18
CA LYS A 562 0.09 24.48 -0.66
C LYS A 562 0.09 24.99 -2.12
N LEU A 563 -0.33 24.12 -3.05
CA LEU A 563 -0.56 24.49 -4.45
C LEU A 563 -1.55 25.66 -4.57
N GLU A 564 -2.54 25.74 -3.68
CA GLU A 564 -3.47 26.87 -3.62
C GLU A 564 -2.73 28.19 -3.35
N ASP A 565 -1.82 28.20 -2.37
CA ASP A 565 -1.00 29.38 -2.03
C ASP A 565 -0.09 29.75 -3.20
N LEU A 566 0.49 28.76 -3.88
CA LEU A 566 1.27 28.98 -5.08
C LEU A 566 0.44 29.62 -6.19
N LEU A 567 -0.70 29.04 -6.55
CA LEU A 567 -1.55 29.56 -7.63
C LEU A 567 -2.14 30.93 -7.28
N LYS A 568 -2.43 31.19 -6.00
CA LYS A 568 -2.92 32.49 -5.52
C LYS A 568 -1.86 33.59 -5.61
N ASN A 569 -0.61 33.30 -5.23
CA ASN A 569 0.46 34.30 -5.19
C ASN A 569 1.22 34.42 -6.53
N TRP A 570 1.29 33.35 -7.30
CA TRP A 570 2.10 33.26 -8.52
C TRP A 570 1.28 33.07 -9.81
N GLY A 571 0.02 32.68 -9.73
CA GLY A 571 -0.81 32.35 -10.89
C GLY A 571 -0.38 31.03 -11.55
N LYS A 572 -0.84 30.81 -12.80
CA LYS A 572 -0.50 29.60 -13.56
C LYS A 572 0.98 29.61 -13.94
N PRO A 573 1.69 28.48 -13.77
CA PRO A 573 3.08 28.36 -14.21
C PRO A 573 3.19 28.47 -15.73
N THR A 574 4.35 28.91 -16.21
CA THR A 574 4.65 28.95 -17.65
C THR A 574 4.73 27.54 -18.21
N ARG A 575 5.33 26.62 -17.44
CA ARG A 575 5.45 25.20 -17.78
C ARG A 575 5.53 24.34 -16.52
N ILE A 576 5.03 23.12 -16.61
CA ILE A 576 5.13 22.10 -15.56
C ILE A 576 5.95 20.94 -16.12
N LYS A 577 7.04 20.58 -15.43
CA LYS A 577 7.82 19.36 -15.74
C LYS A 577 7.68 18.39 -14.58
N THR A 578 7.43 17.13 -14.87
CA THR A 578 7.38 16.09 -13.84
C THR A 578 8.64 15.22 -13.92
N ASP A 579 9.38 15.10 -12.82
CA ASP A 579 10.46 14.14 -12.73
C ASP A 579 9.87 12.73 -12.73
N LYS A 580 10.22 11.97 -13.78
CA LYS A 580 9.71 10.61 -14.03
C LYS A 580 10.16 9.58 -12.99
N LYS A 581 11.15 9.88 -12.15
CA LYS A 581 11.64 8.99 -11.09
C LYS A 581 10.99 9.31 -9.76
N SER A 582 11.08 10.58 -9.32
CA SER A 582 10.59 10.99 -8.00
C SER A 582 9.11 11.35 -7.98
N GLY A 583 8.51 11.72 -9.11
CA GLY A 583 7.15 12.25 -9.18
C GLY A 583 7.04 13.73 -8.81
N LEU A 584 8.17 14.36 -8.45
CA LEU A 584 8.23 15.78 -8.13
C LEU A 584 7.90 16.62 -9.36
N GLU A 585 7.09 17.65 -9.17
CA GLU A 585 6.68 18.56 -10.24
C GLU A 585 7.38 19.90 -10.13
N TYR A 586 8.01 20.33 -11.21
CA TYR A 586 8.68 21.61 -11.36
C TYR A 586 7.72 22.58 -12.04
N PHE A 587 7.16 23.49 -11.25
CA PHE A 587 6.33 24.60 -11.70
C PHE A 587 7.27 25.77 -12.01
N GLU A 588 7.54 25.96 -13.30
CA GLU A 588 8.52 26.94 -13.76
C GLU A 588 7.83 28.22 -14.22
N TYR A 589 8.28 29.35 -13.68
CA TYR A 589 7.81 30.69 -14.00
C TYR A 589 8.94 31.44 -14.69
N ASP A 590 9.04 31.27 -16.02
CA ASP A 590 10.18 31.77 -16.80
C ASP A 590 10.37 33.29 -16.64
N ASN A 591 9.28 34.05 -16.64
CA ASN A 591 9.29 35.52 -16.49
C ASN A 591 9.76 36.00 -15.11
N LYS A 592 9.79 35.12 -14.11
CA LYS A 592 10.23 35.42 -12.74
C LYS A 592 11.47 34.60 -12.37
N GLU A 593 12.05 33.87 -13.33
CA GLU A 593 13.26 33.06 -13.18
C GLU A 593 13.28 32.22 -11.87
N THR A 594 12.12 31.63 -11.57
CA THR A 594 11.88 30.86 -10.35
C THR A 594 11.15 29.57 -10.69
N ALA A 595 11.57 28.47 -10.08
CA ALA A 595 10.89 27.18 -10.18
C ALA A 595 10.51 26.68 -8.79
N PHE A 596 9.25 26.29 -8.63
CA PHE A 596 8.75 25.63 -7.43
C PHE A 596 8.70 24.14 -7.68
N ILE A 597 9.23 23.35 -6.75
CA ILE A 597 9.18 21.90 -6.81
C ILE A 597 8.12 21.44 -5.83
N LEU A 598 7.14 20.70 -6.32
CA LEU A 598 5.99 20.23 -5.56
C LEU A 598 6.00 18.71 -5.45
N ASP A 599 5.61 18.23 -4.27
CA ASP A 599 5.22 16.85 -4.02
C ASP A 599 3.79 16.84 -3.48
N MET A 600 2.90 16.05 -4.09
CA MET A 600 1.47 15.96 -3.73
C MET A 600 0.89 17.31 -3.28
N GLY A 601 0.88 18.30 -4.18
CA GLY A 601 0.36 19.67 -3.97
C GLY A 601 0.95 20.47 -2.81
N THR A 602 2.08 20.03 -2.25
CA THR A 602 2.88 20.76 -1.26
C THR A 602 4.20 21.17 -1.90
N VAL A 603 4.63 22.41 -1.71
CA VAL A 603 5.95 22.88 -2.16
C VAL A 603 7.01 22.24 -1.27
N VAL A 604 8.01 21.58 -1.87
CA VAL A 604 9.12 20.95 -1.14
C VAL A 604 10.45 21.65 -1.36
N GLN A 605 10.58 22.43 -2.44
CA GLN A 605 11.79 23.19 -2.73
C GLN A 605 11.48 24.37 -3.64
N VAL A 606 12.25 25.45 -3.53
CA VAL A 606 12.20 26.60 -4.42
C VAL A 606 13.58 26.88 -5.00
N ASN A 607 13.67 26.99 -6.33
CA ASN A 607 14.89 27.32 -7.06
C ASN A 607 14.76 28.73 -7.65
N VAL A 608 15.70 29.59 -7.27
CA VAL A 608 15.83 30.95 -7.80
C VAL A 608 17.07 30.99 -8.69
N VAL A 609 16.85 31.12 -10.00
CA VAL A 609 17.89 30.96 -11.04
C VAL A 609 18.28 32.27 -11.72
N GLY A 610 17.57 33.37 -11.46
CA GLY A 610 17.85 34.67 -12.05
C GLY A 610 17.38 35.84 -11.19
N ASP A 611 17.73 37.05 -11.59
CA ASP A 611 17.55 38.29 -10.83
C ASP A 611 16.14 38.89 -10.98
N ASN A 612 15.35 38.41 -11.94
CA ASN A 612 13.92 38.76 -12.04
C ASN A 612 13.06 38.08 -10.98
N SER A 613 13.64 37.18 -10.17
CA SER A 613 12.95 36.58 -9.04
C SER A 613 12.71 37.60 -7.93
N PRO A 614 11.54 37.56 -7.26
CA PRO A 614 11.28 38.38 -6.07
C PRO A 614 12.23 38.06 -4.90
N GLY A 615 12.99 36.95 -4.99
CA GLY A 615 14.02 36.60 -4.02
C GLY A 615 13.49 36.23 -2.63
N LEU A 616 14.43 35.96 -1.72
CA LEU A 616 14.17 35.66 -0.31
C LEU A 616 14.00 36.92 0.52
N GLY A 617 12.94 36.98 1.33
CA GLY A 617 12.73 38.05 2.30
C GLY A 617 12.76 39.46 1.68
N GLN A 618 13.72 40.30 2.09
CA GLN A 618 13.94 41.66 1.55
C GLN A 618 14.56 41.69 0.13
N GLY A 619 14.27 40.70 -0.72
CA GLY A 619 14.73 40.66 -2.11
C GLY A 619 16.13 40.07 -2.32
N ILE A 620 16.63 39.20 -1.42
CA ILE A 620 17.89 38.48 -1.66
C ILE A 620 17.68 37.47 -2.80
N THR A 621 18.25 37.79 -3.95
CA THR A 621 18.14 37.02 -5.19
C THR A 621 19.50 36.82 -5.87
N VAL A 622 19.54 36.16 -7.02
CA VAL A 622 20.74 36.05 -7.87
C VAL A 622 21.34 37.45 -8.12
N GLY A 623 22.67 37.56 -8.04
CA GLY A 623 23.39 38.84 -8.10
C GLY A 623 23.61 39.53 -6.75
N SER A 624 22.91 39.13 -5.68
CA SER A 624 23.14 39.68 -4.32
C SER A 624 24.53 39.31 -3.79
N SER A 625 25.12 40.15 -2.93
CA SER A 625 26.44 39.88 -2.36
C SER A 625 26.39 38.86 -1.23
N LYS A 626 27.49 38.13 -1.02
CA LYS A 626 27.63 37.20 0.11
C LYS A 626 27.33 37.83 1.49
N PRO A 627 27.82 39.04 1.83
CA PRO A 627 27.45 39.68 3.10
C PRO A 627 25.95 39.95 3.25
N ALA A 628 25.25 40.29 2.16
CA ALA A 628 23.80 40.50 2.18
C ALA A 628 23.05 39.18 2.44
N ALA A 629 23.53 38.07 1.85
CA ALA A 629 23.00 36.74 2.09
C ALA A 629 23.22 36.29 3.55
N GLU A 630 24.43 36.46 4.09
CA GLU A 630 24.77 36.05 5.46
C GLU A 630 24.01 36.85 6.52
N LYS A 631 23.64 38.11 6.24
CA LYS A 631 22.77 38.90 7.12
C LYS A 631 21.40 38.23 7.32
N LEU A 632 20.85 37.65 6.25
CA LEU A 632 19.55 36.99 6.24
C LEU A 632 19.62 35.52 6.68
N LEU A 633 20.55 34.74 6.12
CA LEU A 633 20.65 33.29 6.31
C LEU A 633 21.44 32.88 7.57
N GLY A 634 22.19 33.83 8.13
CA GLY A 634 23.22 33.57 9.14
C GLY A 634 24.59 33.37 8.52
N SER A 635 25.62 33.39 9.37
CA SER A 635 27.02 33.28 8.97
C SER A 635 27.54 31.85 8.98
N LYS A 636 26.84 30.91 9.65
CA LYS A 636 27.24 29.50 9.70
C LYS A 636 26.69 28.72 8.51
N PHE A 637 27.60 28.09 7.77
CA PHE A 637 27.29 27.20 6.64
C PHE A 637 28.26 26.01 6.57
N ARG A 638 27.85 24.94 5.90
CA ARG A 638 28.73 23.83 5.48
C ARG A 638 29.04 23.98 4.00
N LYS A 639 30.29 23.77 3.58
CA LYS A 639 30.60 23.71 2.14
C LYS A 639 30.29 22.32 1.60
N GLN A 640 29.43 22.26 0.60
CA GLN A 640 29.12 21.03 -0.15
C GLN A 640 29.42 21.28 -1.64
N GLY A 641 30.62 20.93 -2.08
CA GLY A 641 31.09 21.26 -3.43
C GLY A 641 31.12 22.77 -3.66
N GLU A 642 30.39 23.24 -4.68
CA GLU A 642 30.25 24.67 -5.02
C GLU A 642 29.22 25.42 -4.14
N TYR A 643 28.45 24.69 -3.32
CA TYR A 643 27.35 25.24 -2.53
C TYR A 643 27.76 25.55 -1.09
N HIS A 644 27.20 26.64 -0.58
CA HIS A 644 27.18 26.99 0.84
C HIS A 644 25.81 26.59 1.39
N ASP A 645 25.78 25.54 2.21
CA ASP A 645 24.61 25.01 2.91
C ASP A 645 24.44 25.79 4.23
N TYR A 646 23.63 26.84 4.19
CA TYR A 646 23.31 27.65 5.36
C TYR A 646 22.25 26.94 6.20
N TYR A 647 22.49 26.89 7.51
CA TYR A 647 21.64 26.16 8.46
C TYR A 647 21.33 26.95 9.75
N GLU A 648 21.88 28.16 9.89
CA GLU A 648 21.79 28.93 11.14
C GLU A 648 20.42 29.58 11.36
N LYS A 649 19.86 30.24 10.33
CA LYS A 649 18.55 30.93 10.43
C LYS A 649 17.46 30.32 9.55
N GLY A 650 17.82 29.33 8.75
CA GLY A 650 16.94 28.61 7.84
C GLY A 650 17.78 27.72 6.91
N LYS A 651 17.16 26.83 6.13
CA LYS A 651 17.86 25.93 5.20
C LYS A 651 17.88 26.58 3.81
N ALA A 652 19.08 26.92 3.35
CA ALA A 652 19.27 27.43 2.01
C ALA A 652 20.64 27.04 1.46
N PHE A 653 20.67 26.58 0.21
CA PHE A 653 21.90 26.32 -0.52
C PHE A 653 22.16 27.49 -1.47
N VAL A 654 23.36 28.08 -1.34
CA VAL A 654 23.75 29.22 -2.15
C VAL A 654 25.03 28.90 -2.90
N LYS A 655 25.02 29.04 -4.22
CA LYS A 655 26.22 29.03 -5.05
C LYS A 655 26.66 30.48 -5.27
N TYR A 656 27.93 30.76 -5.03
CA TYR A 656 28.52 32.09 -5.32
C TYR A 656 29.43 32.00 -6.54
N ASN A 657 29.41 33.03 -7.38
CA ASN A 657 30.37 33.18 -8.46
C ASN A 657 31.73 33.70 -7.96
N LYS A 658 32.71 33.80 -8.87
CA LYS A 658 34.08 34.28 -8.58
C LYS A 658 34.16 35.70 -8.00
N HIS A 659 33.08 36.48 -8.07
CA HIS A 659 32.99 37.84 -7.53
C HIS A 659 32.25 37.90 -6.18
N GLY A 660 31.93 36.75 -5.58
CA GLY A 660 31.23 36.68 -4.29
C GLY A 660 29.76 37.10 -4.35
N LYS A 661 29.14 37.02 -5.54
CA LYS A 661 27.70 37.24 -5.75
C LYS A 661 26.95 35.93 -5.91
N ILE A 662 25.69 35.89 -5.50
CA ILE A 662 24.82 34.71 -5.66
C ILE A 662 24.68 34.41 -7.16
N ASP A 663 24.93 33.16 -7.53
CA ASP A 663 24.79 32.60 -8.88
C ASP A 663 23.57 31.67 -8.95
N LEU A 664 23.29 30.95 -7.85
CA LEU A 664 22.09 30.12 -7.69
C LEU A 664 21.67 30.11 -6.22
N LEU A 665 20.35 30.14 -5.98
CA LEU A 665 19.77 30.07 -4.66
C LEU A 665 18.68 28.99 -4.61
N VAL A 666 18.81 28.06 -3.66
CA VAL A 666 17.87 26.96 -3.45
C VAL A 666 17.39 26.95 -2.01
N VAL A 667 16.07 26.84 -1.81
CA VAL A 667 15.42 26.77 -0.50
C VAL A 667 14.75 25.42 -0.36
N GLN A 668 15.00 24.72 0.75
CA GLN A 668 14.47 23.37 1.06
C GLN A 668 13.90 23.30 2.46
#